data_AF-A0A0L0SSH5-F1
#
_entry.id   AF-A0A0L0SSH5-F1
#
_cell.length_a   1.000
_cell.length_b   1.000
_cell.length_c   1.000
_cell.angle_alpha   90.00
_cell.angle_beta   90.00
_cell.angle_gamma   90.00
#
_symmetry.space_group_name_H-M   'P 1'
#
loop_
_entity.id
_entity.type
_entity.pdbx_description
1 polymer ?
#
loop_
_entity_poly.entity_id
_entity_poly.type
_entity_poly.pdbx_seq_one_letter_code
_entity_poly.pdbx_strand_id
1 'polypeptide(L)'
;MDTNTKRARASSMPTMPDGGLGSPVPAAANGPAASTLRQRTTVPNGIDAASKPRPNDDHDDNGKDADRNGDSPLYGKTASGARFPVPPTSDMIHSVFGNLVTGSHADSAPTAAAAAATSPTPTTTPPQTNLFDAVTLLVLGVQIAAFLLLPLPPVVWMLVFFAWRAAYNAGLGWLLDAQSKHNWMVEHARTVWLNRARYPKFATTVEAQLERKMGHGFKCTAVPLEFNAWLVFRSVVDLVLINDFSTYVMFALAYWQQPATWTVLDAFRMVVGIAIVFFNLWVKMDAHRVVKDFAWYWGDFFFLLDNPSLTFDGVFEMAPHPMYSVGYAGYYGVSLMTGSTTVLYGSLAAHLAQMAFLTLVENPHIEKTYGTDRHLPHWIRSSPQLAQVFRSYFGRDLVGLVRNLDLYRAPDLFTVIVAAYAVVAGIAASPAFATGQAVVWIAVHTVGLGYVLHAQSTRKAWTRHFIKYGMTNRAAFEHWKSIYNLSLAMVYMTFILAAWRHYQWPASTGGDLEVAILRHTLGAVLILLHVWTSVSVFEVLGDFGFFYGDFFIDELPTQLFYTGIYRFINNPEKIMGHAAFWGIALMSASWTMAAVALVLQVLNFALIRLVEDPHLQRLYGSQVRKESGLAKVRPPRRRTCPQPPPPLASPTPSSRSPRVCRNSSRRKPARPRPPFSSTTTRAPRSRGP
;
A
#
# COMPACT_ATOMS: atom_id res chain seq x y z
N MET A 1 -30.21 47.01 -1.57
CA MET A 1 -29.90 48.44 -1.54
C MET A 1 -28.44 48.59 -1.91
N ASP A 2 -28.03 48.84 -3.17
CA ASP A 2 -28.74 49.41 -4.34
C ASP A 2 -29.23 50.85 -4.09
N THR A 3 -28.88 51.92 -4.83
CA THR A 3 -28.03 52.13 -6.06
C THR A 3 -27.32 53.54 -5.96
N ASN A 4 -26.79 54.30 -6.94
CA ASN A 4 -26.80 54.26 -8.42
C ASN A 4 -25.71 55.12 -9.16
N THR A 5 -25.29 54.64 -10.35
CA THR A 5 -24.93 55.35 -11.61
C THR A 5 -24.12 56.68 -11.74
N LYS A 6 -23.05 56.59 -12.60
CA LYS A 6 -22.69 57.45 -13.79
C LYS A 6 -22.24 58.92 -13.55
N ARG A 7 -21.48 59.65 -14.41
CA ARG A 7 -20.95 59.58 -15.82
C ARG A 7 -19.55 60.28 -15.82
N ALA A 8 -18.45 59.80 -16.43
CA ALA A 8 -18.03 59.70 -17.85
C ALA A 8 -17.44 60.96 -18.55
N ARG A 9 -16.19 60.89 -19.04
CA ARG A 9 -15.63 61.66 -20.19
C ARG A 9 -14.34 61.02 -20.77
N ALA A 10 -14.04 61.28 -22.05
CA ALA A 10 -12.80 60.92 -22.78
C ALA A 10 -12.01 62.22 -23.16
N SER A 11 -10.86 62.28 -23.84
CA SER A 11 -10.14 61.39 -24.78
C SER A 11 -8.62 61.78 -24.85
N SER A 12 -7.70 61.04 -25.50
CA SER A 12 -7.34 61.18 -26.95
C SER A 12 -6.05 60.37 -27.31
N MET A 13 -5.76 60.17 -28.61
CA MET A 13 -4.63 59.38 -29.16
C MET A 13 -4.33 59.78 -30.63
N PRO A 14 -3.05 59.73 -31.11
CA PRO A 14 -2.73 59.12 -32.44
C PRO A 14 -1.30 58.46 -32.52
N THR A 15 -1.10 57.18 -32.89
CA THR A 15 -0.94 56.49 -34.22
C THR A 15 0.47 56.50 -34.88
N MET A 16 0.77 55.50 -35.72
CA MET A 16 2.09 55.15 -36.31
C MET A 16 2.34 55.69 -37.74
N PRO A 17 3.49 55.34 -38.37
CA PRO A 17 3.53 54.91 -39.78
C PRO A 17 4.34 53.61 -40.06
N ASP A 18 4.25 53.09 -41.29
CA ASP A 18 4.73 51.76 -41.72
C ASP A 18 5.95 51.74 -42.68
N GLY A 19 6.71 50.63 -42.67
CA GLY A 19 7.21 49.87 -43.85
C GLY A 19 8.26 50.44 -44.85
N GLY A 20 9.30 49.65 -45.18
CA GLY A 20 10.13 49.89 -46.38
C GLY A 20 11.48 49.13 -46.50
N LEU A 21 11.62 48.30 -47.54
CA LEU A 21 12.78 47.47 -47.94
C LEU A 21 14.18 48.15 -48.04
N GLY A 22 15.28 47.43 -47.77
CA GLY A 22 16.65 47.85 -48.16
C GLY A 22 17.82 46.92 -47.76
N SER A 23 18.83 46.78 -48.64
CA SER A 23 20.16 46.12 -48.47
C SER A 23 21.07 46.53 -49.65
N PRO A 24 22.43 46.42 -49.64
CA PRO A 24 23.31 45.62 -48.77
C PRO A 24 24.56 46.38 -48.19
N VAL A 25 25.66 45.64 -47.94
CA VAL A 25 26.84 45.94 -47.06
C VAL A 25 28.08 46.48 -47.82
N PRO A 26 28.89 47.39 -47.21
CA PRO A 26 30.31 47.11 -46.84
C PRO A 26 30.56 47.33 -45.32
N ALA A 27 31.43 46.65 -44.56
CA ALA A 27 32.82 46.16 -44.74
C ALA A 27 33.87 47.31 -44.78
N ALA A 28 35.01 47.31 -44.06
CA ALA A 28 35.66 46.38 -43.11
C ALA A 28 36.35 47.21 -41.98
N ALA A 29 37.27 46.79 -41.09
CA ALA A 29 38.14 45.60 -40.90
C ALA A 29 38.45 45.43 -39.37
N ASN A 30 39.11 44.40 -38.82
CA ASN A 30 40.14 43.47 -39.33
C ASN A 30 39.91 42.01 -38.89
N GLY A 31 40.46 41.07 -39.67
CA GLY A 31 40.79 39.70 -39.23
C GLY A 31 42.31 39.55 -38.98
N PRO A 32 42.93 38.36 -39.10
CA PRO A 32 42.40 37.05 -39.53
C PRO A 32 42.53 35.96 -38.43
N ALA A 33 42.54 34.67 -38.81
CA ALA A 33 42.46 33.51 -37.90
C ALA A 33 43.53 32.42 -38.17
N ALA A 34 43.46 31.34 -37.35
CA ALA A 34 44.07 30.00 -37.51
C ALA A 34 45.45 29.72 -36.84
N SER A 35 45.69 28.41 -36.60
CA SER A 35 46.85 27.78 -35.93
C SER A 35 46.95 27.99 -34.40
N THR A 36 47.13 27.00 -33.52
CA THR A 36 47.20 25.52 -33.70
C THR A 36 46.88 24.79 -32.36
N LEU A 37 46.47 23.51 -32.44
CA LEU A 37 46.62 22.46 -31.41
C LEU A 37 46.13 22.74 -29.95
N ARG A 38 45.01 22.09 -29.57
CA ARG A 38 44.89 21.42 -28.26
C ARG A 38 44.24 20.03 -28.43
N GLN A 39 44.63 19.09 -27.58
CA GLN A 39 44.47 17.65 -27.80
C GLN A 39 43.04 17.14 -27.51
N ARG A 40 42.72 15.96 -28.07
CA ARG A 40 41.75 15.05 -27.44
C ARG A 40 42.30 14.63 -26.07
N THR A 41 41.68 15.11 -24.99
CA THR A 41 41.88 14.51 -23.67
C THR A 41 40.78 13.46 -23.45
N THR A 42 41.10 12.20 -23.73
CA THR A 42 40.31 11.06 -23.25
C THR A 42 40.42 11.00 -21.73
N VAL A 43 39.35 11.32 -21.00
CA VAL A 43 39.28 11.09 -19.55
C VAL A 43 38.97 9.60 -19.31
N PRO A 44 39.68 8.88 -18.41
CA PRO A 44 39.57 7.43 -18.32
C PRO A 44 38.30 6.94 -17.60
N ASN A 45 37.95 5.67 -17.84
CA ASN A 45 37.19 4.89 -16.87
C ASN A 45 38.04 4.68 -15.61
N GLY A 46 37.43 4.87 -14.44
CA GLY A 46 38.05 4.55 -13.15
C GLY A 46 38.62 5.78 -12.41
N ILE A 47 37.90 6.23 -11.39
CA ILE A 47 38.50 6.77 -10.17
C ILE A 47 37.92 5.94 -9.03
N ASP A 48 38.78 5.19 -8.35
CA ASP A 48 38.38 4.35 -7.22
C ASP A 48 37.96 5.21 -6.02
N ALA A 49 36.94 4.75 -5.29
CA ALA A 49 36.54 5.35 -4.03
C ALA A 49 37.59 5.03 -2.96
N ALA A 50 38.58 5.90 -2.81
CA ALA A 50 39.70 5.72 -1.89
C ALA A 50 39.21 5.51 -0.45
N SER A 51 39.58 4.36 0.13
CA SER A 51 39.22 3.96 1.49
C SER A 51 39.91 4.83 2.55
N LYS A 52 39.17 5.15 3.63
CA LYS A 52 39.78 5.37 4.95
C LYS A 52 39.49 4.17 5.86
N PRO A 53 40.34 3.90 6.88
CA PRO A 53 40.32 2.61 7.57
C PRO A 53 39.09 2.42 8.44
N ARG A 54 38.62 1.18 8.54
CA ARG A 54 37.80 0.74 9.68
C ARG A 54 38.72 0.61 10.91
N PRO A 55 38.23 0.87 12.13
CA PRO A 55 38.77 0.21 13.31
C PRO A 55 38.68 -1.31 13.14
N ASN A 56 39.59 -2.05 13.77
CA ASN A 56 39.40 -3.48 13.95
C ASN A 56 38.40 -3.68 15.10
N ASP A 57 37.21 -4.17 14.77
CA ASP A 57 36.39 -4.97 15.68
C ASP A 57 36.26 -6.36 15.03
N ASP A 58 36.42 -7.41 15.82
CA ASP A 58 36.56 -8.78 15.31
C ASP A 58 35.28 -9.33 14.68
N HIS A 59 35.44 -10.24 13.72
CA HIS A 59 34.33 -10.87 13.00
C HIS A 59 33.71 -12.01 13.82
N ASP A 60 33.01 -11.64 14.90
CA ASP A 60 32.14 -12.57 15.65
C ASP A 60 30.95 -12.97 14.77
N ASP A 61 30.95 -14.20 14.24
CA ASP A 61 29.91 -14.75 13.34
C ASP A 61 28.64 -15.19 14.10
N ASN A 62 28.21 -14.36 15.06
CA ASN A 62 27.05 -14.58 15.95
C ASN A 62 25.73 -14.01 15.40
N GLY A 63 25.73 -13.48 14.18
CA GLY A 63 24.59 -12.79 13.55
C GLY A 63 23.40 -13.65 13.13
N LYS A 64 23.27 -14.90 13.61
CA LYS A 64 22.21 -15.86 13.21
C LYS A 64 21.47 -16.60 14.34
N ASP A 65 21.96 -16.54 15.58
CA ASP A 65 21.27 -17.15 16.74
C ASP A 65 20.76 -16.11 17.77
N ALA A 66 21.00 -14.82 17.53
CA ALA A 66 20.52 -13.74 18.41
C ALA A 66 18.97 -13.62 18.48
N ASP A 67 18.25 -14.07 17.45
CA ASP A 67 16.80 -13.92 17.31
C ASP A 67 15.99 -15.01 18.08
N ARG A 68 16.52 -15.45 19.22
CA ARG A 68 15.98 -16.54 20.06
C ARG A 68 15.75 -16.21 21.54
N ASN A 69 16.25 -15.07 22.04
CA ASN A 69 15.94 -14.57 23.38
C ASN A 69 15.12 -13.28 23.27
N GLY A 70 13.87 -13.31 23.73
CA GLY A 70 12.89 -12.22 23.61
C GLY A 70 13.05 -11.06 24.61
N ASP A 71 14.23 -10.88 25.20
CA ASP A 71 14.46 -10.05 26.41
C ASP A 71 15.24 -8.74 26.14
N SER A 72 15.23 -8.22 24.91
CA SER A 72 15.70 -6.86 24.66
C SER A 72 14.60 -5.85 25.02
N PRO A 73 14.77 -4.98 26.04
CA PRO A 73 13.72 -4.07 26.47
C PRO A 73 13.36 -3.07 25.35
N LEU A 74 12.06 -2.97 25.05
CA LEU A 74 11.54 -2.06 24.06
C LEU A 74 11.63 -0.61 24.58
N TYR A 75 12.22 0.30 23.81
CA TYR A 75 12.34 1.71 24.19
C TYR A 75 11.41 2.61 23.37
N GLY A 76 10.70 3.48 24.09
CA GLY A 76 9.82 4.51 23.58
C GLY A 76 10.39 5.90 23.78
N LYS A 77 9.90 6.85 22.99
CA LYS A 77 10.36 8.23 22.92
C LYS A 77 9.18 9.19 22.82
N THR A 78 9.05 10.09 23.79
CA THR A 78 7.98 11.10 23.82
C THR A 78 8.19 12.19 22.76
N ALA A 79 7.16 13.02 22.54
CA ALA A 79 7.28 14.23 21.70
C ALA A 79 8.33 15.24 22.23
N SER A 80 8.62 15.24 23.54
CA SER A 80 9.72 16.01 24.15
C SER A 80 11.11 15.36 23.99
N GLY A 81 11.20 14.19 23.33
CA GLY A 81 12.43 13.45 23.11
C GLY A 81 12.89 12.60 24.31
N ALA A 82 12.10 12.53 25.39
CA ALA A 82 12.44 11.72 26.57
C ALA A 82 12.30 10.23 26.26
N ARG A 83 13.36 9.47 26.57
CA ARG A 83 13.45 8.02 26.33
C ARG A 83 13.01 7.24 27.56
N PHE A 84 12.17 6.22 27.39
CA PHE A 84 11.68 5.37 28.48
C PHE A 84 11.58 3.89 28.06
N PRO A 85 11.76 2.92 28.96
CA PRO A 85 11.42 1.53 28.70
C PRO A 85 9.89 1.38 28.63
N VAL A 86 9.38 0.77 27.57
CA VAL A 86 7.95 0.54 27.36
C VAL A 86 7.54 -0.73 28.11
N PRO A 87 6.63 -0.67 29.10
CA PRO A 87 6.11 -1.86 29.76
C PRO A 87 5.40 -2.79 28.77
N PRO A 88 5.53 -4.13 28.91
CA PRO A 88 4.77 -5.06 28.10
C PRO A 88 3.28 -4.94 28.39
N THR A 89 2.45 -5.17 27.37
CA THR A 89 0.99 -5.14 27.45
C THR A 89 0.40 -6.45 26.95
N SER A 90 -0.81 -6.78 27.41
CA SER A 90 -1.61 -7.89 26.89
C SER A 90 -2.48 -7.44 25.72
N ASP A 91 -2.74 -8.35 24.77
CA ASP A 91 -3.68 -8.11 23.69
C ASP A 91 -5.12 -7.92 24.20
N MET A 92 -6.02 -7.45 23.32
CA MET A 92 -7.42 -7.16 23.66
C MET A 92 -8.14 -8.34 24.35
N ILE A 93 -7.88 -9.58 23.91
CA ILE A 93 -8.60 -10.76 24.40
C ILE A 93 -8.06 -11.14 25.78
N HIS A 94 -6.74 -11.20 25.95
CA HIS A 94 -6.14 -11.47 27.26
C HIS A 94 -6.40 -10.34 28.26
N SER A 95 -6.44 -9.08 27.81
CA SER A 95 -6.75 -7.92 28.66
C SER A 95 -8.20 -7.92 29.16
N VAL A 96 -9.18 -8.17 28.28
CA VAL A 96 -10.61 -8.07 28.64
C VAL A 96 -11.15 -9.37 29.24
N PHE A 97 -10.69 -10.54 28.75
CA PHE A 97 -11.23 -11.86 29.14
C PHE A 97 -10.29 -12.74 29.96
N GLY A 98 -8.99 -12.43 30.08
CA GLY A 98 -8.03 -13.32 30.76
C GLY A 98 -8.45 -13.69 32.19
N ASN A 99 -9.05 -12.75 32.90
CA ASN A 99 -9.58 -12.91 34.26
C ASN A 99 -10.81 -13.82 34.37
N LEU A 100 -11.61 -13.96 33.30
CA LEU A 100 -12.74 -14.91 33.26
C LEU A 100 -12.23 -16.35 33.10
N VAL A 101 -11.11 -16.55 32.38
CA VAL A 101 -10.51 -17.87 32.17
C VAL A 101 -9.80 -18.39 33.44
N THR A 102 -9.17 -17.50 34.22
CA THR A 102 -8.55 -17.89 35.51
C THR A 102 -9.57 -18.30 36.58
N GLY A 103 -10.84 -17.93 36.43
CA GLY A 103 -11.89 -18.24 37.41
C GLY A 103 -12.28 -19.73 37.52
N SER A 104 -11.97 -20.56 36.52
CA SER A 104 -12.36 -21.99 36.50
C SER A 104 -11.26 -22.98 36.89
N HIS A 105 -10.06 -22.51 37.26
CA HIS A 105 -8.90 -23.36 37.59
C HIS A 105 -8.17 -22.93 38.87
N ALA A 106 -8.90 -22.55 39.91
CA ALA A 106 -8.33 -22.23 41.22
C ALA A 106 -7.78 -23.45 41.99
N ASP A 107 -8.31 -24.66 41.73
CA ASP A 107 -8.07 -25.85 42.57
C ASP A 107 -6.88 -26.74 42.16
N SER A 108 -6.20 -26.43 41.04
CA SER A 108 -5.02 -27.18 40.58
C SER A 108 -3.71 -26.52 41.02
N ALA A 109 -3.37 -26.67 42.31
CA ALA A 109 -2.08 -26.24 42.85
C ALA A 109 -0.91 -27.00 42.17
N PRO A 110 0.17 -26.31 41.73
CA PRO A 110 1.31 -26.97 41.12
C PRO A 110 2.08 -27.82 42.15
N THR A 111 2.41 -29.06 41.77
CA THR A 111 3.05 -30.04 42.66
C THR A 111 4.43 -29.56 43.15
N ALA A 112 4.76 -29.85 44.41
CA ALA A 112 5.87 -29.24 45.16
C ALA A 112 7.29 -29.73 44.78
N ALA A 113 7.65 -29.67 43.49
CA ALA A 113 8.94 -30.14 42.95
C ALA A 113 9.88 -29.01 42.45
N ALA A 114 9.45 -27.75 42.48
CA ALA A 114 10.18 -26.60 41.88
C ALA A 114 10.66 -25.53 42.89
N ALA A 115 10.62 -25.81 44.19
CA ALA A 115 10.86 -24.83 45.26
C ALA A 115 12.32 -24.84 45.80
N ALA A 116 13.32 -24.63 44.94
CA ALA A 116 14.73 -24.76 45.33
C ALA A 116 15.76 -23.87 44.59
N ALA A 117 15.42 -22.62 44.23
CA ALA A 117 16.42 -21.62 43.82
C ALA A 117 15.96 -20.15 43.97
N THR A 118 16.91 -19.26 44.27
CA THR A 118 16.86 -17.79 44.10
C THR A 118 15.70 -16.97 44.68
N SER A 119 15.99 -16.30 45.81
CA SER A 119 15.52 -14.96 46.24
C SER A 119 14.01 -14.73 46.51
N PRO A 120 13.65 -13.75 47.37
CA PRO A 120 12.26 -13.43 47.68
C PRO A 120 11.60 -12.68 46.51
N THR A 121 10.85 -13.40 45.67
CA THR A 121 9.99 -12.81 44.65
C THR A 121 8.96 -11.89 45.32
N PRO A 122 8.86 -10.59 44.98
CA PRO A 122 7.73 -9.79 45.40
C PRO A 122 6.45 -10.41 44.81
N THR A 123 5.36 -10.43 45.57
CA THR A 123 4.06 -10.97 45.15
C THR A 123 3.39 -10.06 44.12
N THR A 124 3.91 -10.08 42.89
CA THR A 124 3.37 -9.38 41.74
C THR A 124 2.03 -10.00 41.34
N THR A 125 0.94 -9.40 41.80
CA THR A 125 -0.42 -9.79 41.40
C THR A 125 -0.56 -9.72 39.87
N PRO A 126 -1.19 -10.72 39.23
CA PRO A 126 -1.48 -10.67 37.80
C PRO A 126 -2.46 -9.52 37.48
N PRO A 127 -2.62 -9.15 36.20
CA PRO A 127 -3.65 -8.22 35.73
C PRO A 127 -5.04 -8.63 36.23
N GLN A 128 -5.81 -7.68 36.74
CA GLN A 128 -7.18 -7.88 37.21
C GLN A 128 -8.15 -7.00 36.41
N THR A 129 -9.43 -7.39 36.33
CA THR A 129 -10.45 -6.58 35.68
C THR A 129 -10.54 -5.19 36.31
N ASN A 130 -10.33 -4.16 35.49
CA ASN A 130 -10.54 -2.78 35.90
C ASN A 130 -11.95 -2.31 35.54
N LEU A 131 -12.31 -1.09 35.95
CA LEU A 131 -13.62 -0.51 35.71
C LEU A 131 -13.97 -0.39 34.20
N PHE A 132 -12.98 -0.12 33.34
CA PHE A 132 -13.19 -0.04 31.89
C PHE A 132 -13.46 -1.43 31.28
N ASP A 133 -12.73 -2.46 31.71
CA ASP A 133 -12.96 -3.84 31.28
C ASP A 133 -14.35 -4.33 31.74
N ALA A 134 -14.73 -4.02 32.99
CA ALA A 134 -16.04 -4.34 33.55
C ALA A 134 -17.18 -3.62 32.82
N VAL A 135 -17.03 -2.32 32.49
CA VAL A 135 -17.99 -1.57 31.66
C VAL A 135 -18.07 -2.16 30.25
N THR A 136 -16.94 -2.56 29.66
CA THR A 136 -16.89 -3.19 28.33
C THR A 136 -17.66 -4.51 28.29
N LEU A 137 -17.42 -5.38 29.28
CA LEU A 137 -18.12 -6.66 29.43
C LEU A 137 -19.61 -6.47 29.76
N LEU A 138 -19.98 -5.46 30.57
CA LEU A 138 -21.37 -5.14 30.88
C LEU A 138 -22.12 -4.66 29.62
N VAL A 139 -21.55 -3.72 28.87
CA VAL A 139 -22.15 -3.17 27.65
C VAL A 139 -22.30 -4.27 26.58
N LEU A 140 -21.30 -5.11 26.41
CA LEU A 140 -21.37 -6.28 25.53
C LEU A 140 -22.46 -7.28 25.98
N GLY A 141 -22.47 -7.63 27.27
CA GLY A 141 -23.42 -8.57 27.86
C GLY A 141 -24.87 -8.10 27.77
N VAL A 142 -25.14 -6.80 28.00
CA VAL A 142 -26.47 -6.21 27.84
C VAL A 142 -26.95 -6.29 26.38
N GLN A 143 -26.08 -6.08 25.39
CA GLN A 143 -26.46 -6.18 23.98
C GLN A 143 -26.70 -7.63 23.55
N ILE A 144 -25.88 -8.58 24.02
CA ILE A 144 -26.11 -10.02 23.79
C ILE A 144 -27.43 -10.46 24.45
N ALA A 145 -27.69 -10.06 25.69
CA ALA A 145 -28.94 -10.36 26.38
C ALA A 145 -30.15 -9.74 25.66
N ALA A 146 -30.05 -8.49 25.20
CA ALA A 146 -31.10 -7.85 24.41
C ALA A 146 -31.34 -8.56 23.06
N PHE A 147 -30.29 -9.07 22.40
CA PHE A 147 -30.41 -9.84 21.15
C PHE A 147 -31.11 -11.20 21.35
N LEU A 148 -30.85 -11.87 22.46
CA LEU A 148 -31.38 -13.21 22.73
C LEU A 148 -32.75 -13.21 23.44
N LEU A 149 -33.10 -12.14 24.17
CA LEU A 149 -34.28 -12.10 25.05
C LEU A 149 -35.37 -11.12 24.62
N LEU A 150 -35.07 -10.12 23.77
CA LEU A 150 -36.04 -9.12 23.34
C LEU A 150 -36.38 -9.27 21.84
N PRO A 151 -37.67 -9.31 21.45
CA PRO A 151 -38.10 -9.44 20.05
C PRO A 151 -37.97 -8.09 19.31
N LEU A 152 -36.77 -7.53 19.26
CA LEU A 152 -36.47 -6.26 18.60
C LEU A 152 -36.34 -6.45 17.07
N PRO A 153 -36.95 -5.56 16.25
CA PRO A 153 -36.94 -5.71 14.81
C PRO A 153 -35.51 -5.52 14.23
N PRO A 154 -35.14 -6.19 13.12
CA PRO A 154 -33.76 -6.20 12.61
C PRO A 154 -33.12 -4.82 12.38
N VAL A 155 -33.93 -3.82 12.04
CA VAL A 155 -33.49 -2.41 11.88
C VAL A 155 -32.82 -1.84 13.14
N VAL A 156 -33.21 -2.29 14.35
CA VAL A 156 -32.56 -1.87 15.60
C VAL A 156 -31.12 -2.35 15.65
N TRP A 157 -30.87 -3.61 15.27
CA TRP A 157 -29.52 -4.18 15.25
C TRP A 157 -28.63 -3.53 14.19
N MET A 158 -29.21 -3.15 13.04
CA MET A 158 -28.53 -2.33 12.03
C MET A 158 -28.15 -0.95 12.59
N LEU A 159 -29.07 -0.27 13.29
CA LEU A 159 -28.81 1.06 13.87
C LEU A 159 -27.79 1.01 15.02
N VAL A 160 -27.85 -0.02 15.87
CA VAL A 160 -26.87 -0.25 16.94
C VAL A 160 -25.48 -0.53 16.36
N PHE A 161 -25.39 -1.38 15.32
CA PHE A 161 -24.13 -1.58 14.59
C PHE A 161 -23.60 -0.26 14.01
N PHE A 162 -24.43 0.53 13.32
CA PHE A 162 -23.99 1.80 12.76
C PHE A 162 -23.61 2.85 13.82
N ALA A 163 -24.19 2.81 15.01
CA ALA A 163 -23.77 3.65 16.13
C ALA A 163 -22.36 3.28 16.63
N TRP A 164 -22.04 1.99 16.79
CA TRP A 164 -20.68 1.54 17.13
C TRP A 164 -19.70 1.77 15.99
N ARG A 165 -20.12 1.62 14.74
CA ARG A 165 -19.32 1.95 13.55
C ARG A 165 -18.96 3.43 13.49
N ALA A 166 -19.91 4.31 13.84
CA ALA A 166 -19.65 5.74 13.98
C ALA A 166 -18.70 6.02 15.16
N ALA A 167 -18.88 5.37 16.31
CA ALA A 167 -17.95 5.48 17.44
C ALA A 167 -16.53 5.01 17.07
N TYR A 168 -16.40 3.96 16.25
CA TYR A 168 -15.12 3.47 15.74
C TYR A 168 -14.50 4.47 14.76
N ASN A 169 -15.08 4.65 13.56
CA ASN A 169 -14.38 5.39 12.50
C ASN A 169 -14.47 6.92 12.65
N ALA A 170 -15.52 7.47 13.26
CA ALA A 170 -15.63 8.91 13.50
C ALA A 170 -15.26 9.30 14.95
N GLY A 171 -15.65 8.52 15.95
CA GLY A 171 -15.36 8.79 17.37
C GLY A 171 -13.87 8.66 17.70
N LEU A 172 -13.27 7.48 17.48
CA LEU A 172 -11.82 7.31 17.63
C LEU A 172 -11.05 8.15 16.60
N GLY A 173 -11.60 8.34 15.39
CA GLY A 173 -11.03 9.21 14.36
C GLY A 173 -10.86 10.67 14.83
N TRP A 174 -11.90 11.26 15.43
CA TRP A 174 -11.82 12.59 16.03
C TRP A 174 -10.83 12.64 17.20
N LEU A 175 -10.84 11.61 18.06
CA LEU A 175 -9.98 11.55 19.24
C LEU A 175 -8.48 11.47 18.86
N LEU A 176 -8.17 10.67 17.83
CA LEU A 176 -6.84 10.53 17.25
C LEU A 176 -6.43 11.79 16.47
N ASP A 177 -7.32 12.42 15.70
CA ASP A 177 -7.02 13.68 15.01
C ASP A 177 -6.71 14.82 15.99
N ALA A 178 -7.53 14.98 17.05
CA ALA A 178 -7.31 15.95 18.12
C ALA A 178 -6.03 15.67 18.91
N GLN A 179 -5.69 14.39 19.15
CA GLN A 179 -4.41 13.99 19.73
C GLN A 179 -3.23 14.33 18.80
N SER A 180 -3.30 13.97 17.51
CA SER A 180 -2.27 14.23 16.50
C SER A 180 -2.00 15.72 16.31
N LYS A 181 -3.04 16.57 16.28
CA LYS A 181 -2.92 18.02 16.03
C LYS A 181 -2.61 18.83 17.29
N HIS A 182 -3.16 18.45 18.45
CA HIS A 182 -3.17 19.30 19.64
C HIS A 182 -2.72 18.59 20.94
N ASN A 183 -2.28 17.32 20.87
CA ASN A 183 -1.98 16.48 22.03
C ASN A 183 -3.15 16.40 23.04
N TRP A 184 -4.39 16.44 22.54
CA TRP A 184 -5.58 16.66 23.36
C TRP A 184 -5.76 15.64 24.49
N MET A 185 -5.49 14.35 24.24
CA MET A 185 -5.58 13.29 25.25
C MET A 185 -4.53 13.46 26.34
N VAL A 186 -3.30 13.79 25.95
CA VAL A 186 -2.18 14.01 26.87
C VAL A 186 -2.40 15.27 27.70
N GLU A 187 -2.97 16.34 27.12
CA GLU A 187 -3.29 17.57 27.86
C GLU A 187 -4.51 17.40 28.78
N HIS A 188 -5.54 16.62 28.40
CA HIS A 188 -6.62 16.25 29.32
C HIS A 188 -6.14 15.35 30.47
N ALA A 189 -5.20 14.44 30.20
CA ALA A 189 -4.53 13.69 31.25
C ALA A 189 -3.74 14.61 32.20
N ARG A 190 -2.99 15.59 31.65
CA ARG A 190 -2.22 16.59 32.40
C ARG A 190 -3.08 17.47 33.29
N THR A 191 -4.20 17.96 32.76
CA THR A 191 -5.01 19.02 33.39
C THR A 191 -6.17 18.49 34.23
N VAL A 192 -6.69 17.30 33.90
CA VAL A 192 -7.86 16.69 34.57
C VAL A 192 -7.55 15.29 35.11
N TRP A 193 -7.29 14.31 34.25
CA TRP A 193 -7.44 12.89 34.64
C TRP A 193 -6.35 12.38 35.58
N LEU A 194 -5.12 12.86 35.44
CA LEU A 194 -3.97 12.50 36.28
C LEU A 194 -3.43 13.72 37.05
N ASN A 195 -4.22 14.80 37.11
CA ASN A 195 -3.87 16.02 37.82
C ASN A 195 -4.06 15.87 39.34
N ARG A 196 -3.09 15.23 40.00
CA ARG A 196 -3.07 15.06 41.46
C ARG A 196 -3.18 16.38 42.24
N ALA A 197 -2.72 17.50 41.69
CA ALA A 197 -2.75 18.80 42.35
C ALA A 197 -4.16 19.44 42.36
N ARG A 198 -4.98 19.19 41.32
CA ARG A 198 -6.32 19.78 41.18
C ARG A 198 -7.46 18.79 41.50
N TYR A 199 -7.28 17.52 41.19
CA TYR A 199 -8.31 16.48 41.31
C TYR A 199 -7.75 15.18 41.94
N PRO A 200 -7.15 15.23 43.15
CA PRO A 200 -6.41 14.10 43.75
C PRO A 200 -7.19 12.80 43.79
N LYS A 201 -8.45 12.82 44.28
CA LYS A 201 -9.29 11.61 44.35
C LYS A 201 -9.55 10.98 42.98
N PHE A 202 -9.70 11.79 41.93
CA PHE A 202 -9.94 11.29 40.58
C PHE A 202 -8.65 10.71 39.99
N ALA A 203 -7.53 11.43 40.11
CA ALA A 203 -6.21 10.96 39.68
C ALA A 203 -5.83 9.62 40.32
N THR A 204 -5.90 9.50 41.65
CA THR A 204 -5.64 8.22 42.35
C THR A 204 -6.58 7.10 41.90
N THR A 205 -7.84 7.41 41.56
CA THR A 205 -8.79 6.41 41.06
C THR A 205 -8.43 5.93 39.66
N VAL A 206 -8.10 6.84 38.74
CA VAL A 206 -7.67 6.50 37.37
C VAL A 206 -6.36 5.69 37.40
N GLU A 207 -5.36 6.17 38.15
CA GLU A 207 -4.10 5.45 38.37
C GLU A 207 -4.34 4.03 38.89
N ALA A 208 -5.21 3.86 39.89
CA ALA A 208 -5.53 2.54 40.43
C ALA A 208 -6.23 1.61 39.42
N GLN A 209 -7.00 2.13 38.45
CA GLN A 209 -7.55 1.30 37.37
C GLN A 209 -6.49 0.92 36.32
N LEU A 210 -5.53 1.79 36.04
CA LEU A 210 -4.43 1.51 35.12
C LEU A 210 -3.45 0.48 35.73
N GLU A 211 -3.07 0.67 37.00
CA GLU A 211 -2.20 -0.28 37.71
C GLU A 211 -2.84 -1.65 37.88
N ARG A 212 -4.17 -1.72 38.06
CA ARG A 212 -4.92 -2.99 38.10
C ARG A 212 -4.90 -3.72 36.76
N LYS A 213 -5.09 -3.01 35.65
CA LYS A 213 -5.13 -3.58 34.28
C LYS A 213 -3.75 -3.98 33.75
N MET A 214 -2.70 -3.26 34.13
CA MET A 214 -1.32 -3.64 33.81
C MET A 214 -0.80 -4.78 34.71
N GLY A 215 -1.22 -4.83 35.97
CA GLY A 215 -0.74 -5.82 36.94
C GLY A 215 0.77 -5.74 37.18
N HIS A 216 1.37 -6.86 37.60
CA HIS A 216 2.82 -7.11 37.64
C HIS A 216 3.68 -6.05 38.37
N GLY A 217 3.09 -5.25 39.26
CA GLY A 217 3.79 -4.18 39.97
C GLY A 217 4.03 -2.89 39.16
N PHE A 218 3.40 -2.75 37.99
CA PHE A 218 3.42 -1.51 37.20
C PHE A 218 2.98 -0.30 38.04
N LYS A 219 3.61 0.86 37.79
CA LYS A 219 3.28 2.14 38.43
C LYS A 219 3.12 3.25 37.42
N CYS A 220 2.00 3.98 37.49
CA CYS A 220 1.71 5.09 36.57
C CYS A 220 2.79 6.20 36.66
N THR A 221 3.37 6.40 37.84
CA THR A 221 4.42 7.40 38.08
C THR A 221 5.81 7.00 37.57
N ALA A 222 6.00 5.77 37.07
CA ALA A 222 7.28 5.29 36.55
C ALA A 222 7.43 5.46 35.02
N VAL A 223 6.37 5.93 34.34
CA VAL A 223 6.30 6.07 32.87
C VAL A 223 5.80 7.46 32.48
N PRO A 224 6.08 7.95 31.26
CA PRO A 224 5.60 9.26 30.81
C PRO A 224 4.08 9.37 30.74
N LEU A 225 3.60 10.61 30.79
CA LEU A 225 2.17 10.93 30.72
C LEU A 225 1.53 10.43 29.42
N GLU A 226 2.28 10.47 28.34
CA GLU A 226 1.95 9.98 27.00
C GLU A 226 1.56 8.48 27.02
N PHE A 227 2.31 7.66 27.77
CA PHE A 227 2.02 6.23 27.90
C PHE A 227 0.76 5.99 28.76
N ASN A 228 0.60 6.72 29.87
CA ASN A 228 -0.59 6.60 30.71
C ASN A 228 -1.87 7.06 29.96
N ALA A 229 -1.79 8.14 29.17
CA ALA A 229 -2.88 8.60 28.31
C ALA A 229 -3.20 7.57 27.21
N TRP A 230 -2.19 6.90 26.66
CA TRP A 230 -2.38 5.80 25.72
C TRP A 230 -3.08 4.59 26.37
N LEU A 231 -2.76 4.20 27.61
CA LEU A 231 -3.49 3.11 28.30
C LEU A 231 -4.98 3.42 28.54
N VAL A 232 -5.32 4.69 28.81
CA VAL A 232 -6.72 5.14 28.86
C VAL A 232 -7.35 5.05 27.47
N PHE A 233 -6.66 5.52 26.42
CA PHE A 233 -7.12 5.39 25.03
C PHE A 233 -7.37 3.93 24.63
N ARG A 234 -6.44 3.01 24.93
CA ARG A 234 -6.61 1.56 24.70
C ARG A 234 -7.89 1.04 25.31
N SER A 235 -8.22 1.44 26.53
CA SER A 235 -9.44 1.00 27.20
C SER A 235 -10.74 1.56 26.57
N VAL A 236 -10.65 2.67 25.83
CA VAL A 236 -11.75 3.18 24.97
C VAL A 236 -11.79 2.42 23.64
N VAL A 237 -10.64 2.08 23.06
CA VAL A 237 -10.53 1.23 21.86
C VAL A 237 -11.12 -0.16 22.13
N ASP A 238 -10.79 -0.79 23.27
CA ASP A 238 -11.32 -2.09 23.70
C ASP A 238 -12.85 -2.08 23.73
N LEU A 239 -13.44 -1.07 24.38
CA LEU A 239 -14.88 -0.84 24.47
C LEU A 239 -15.53 -0.71 23.09
N VAL A 240 -14.92 0.06 22.18
CA VAL A 240 -15.52 0.37 20.87
C VAL A 240 -15.38 -0.79 19.87
N LEU A 241 -14.18 -1.38 19.74
CA LEU A 241 -13.92 -2.43 18.75
C LEU A 241 -14.69 -3.72 19.04
N ILE A 242 -14.79 -4.13 20.30
CA ILE A 242 -15.51 -5.37 20.62
C ILE A 242 -17.01 -5.24 20.37
N ASN A 243 -17.59 -4.08 20.68
CA ASN A 243 -19.01 -3.84 20.47
C ASN A 243 -19.35 -3.57 19.00
N ASP A 244 -18.50 -2.89 18.23
CA ASP A 244 -18.64 -2.79 16.76
C ASP A 244 -18.65 -4.19 16.10
N PHE A 245 -17.69 -5.06 16.46
CA PHE A 245 -17.64 -6.42 15.92
C PHE A 245 -18.85 -7.26 16.35
N SER A 246 -19.19 -7.30 17.64
CA SER A 246 -20.30 -8.11 18.13
C SER A 246 -21.66 -7.63 17.61
N THR A 247 -21.87 -6.32 17.46
CA THR A 247 -23.12 -5.78 16.91
C THR A 247 -23.20 -5.92 15.40
N TYR A 248 -22.08 -5.94 14.67
CA TYR A 248 -22.06 -6.39 13.27
C TYR A 248 -22.56 -7.84 13.13
N VAL A 249 -22.14 -8.75 14.03
CA VAL A 249 -22.62 -10.14 14.03
C VAL A 249 -24.11 -10.21 14.36
N MET A 250 -24.61 -9.44 15.33
CA MET A 250 -26.05 -9.34 15.64
C MET A 250 -26.85 -8.81 14.45
N PHE A 251 -26.38 -7.75 13.78
CA PHE A 251 -26.97 -7.21 12.55
C PHE A 251 -27.01 -8.25 11.43
N ALA A 252 -25.91 -8.96 11.19
CA ALA A 252 -25.82 -10.00 10.17
C ALA A 252 -26.80 -11.17 10.44
N LEU A 253 -26.92 -11.60 11.71
CA LEU A 253 -27.87 -12.64 12.12
C LEU A 253 -29.33 -12.16 12.03
N ALA A 254 -29.62 -10.92 12.42
CA ALA A 254 -30.97 -10.35 12.33
C ALA A 254 -31.48 -10.19 10.89
N TYR A 255 -30.57 -10.09 9.92
CA TYR A 255 -30.87 -10.05 8.48
C TYR A 255 -30.53 -11.37 7.75
N TRP A 256 -30.40 -12.50 8.47
CA TRP A 256 -30.07 -13.79 7.88
C TRP A 256 -31.26 -14.38 7.10
N GLN A 257 -31.15 -14.37 5.76
CA GLN A 257 -32.14 -14.92 4.85
C GLN A 257 -31.89 -16.42 4.66
N GLN A 258 -32.47 -17.25 5.53
CA GLN A 258 -32.41 -18.71 5.38
C GLN A 258 -33.28 -19.16 4.18
N PRO A 259 -32.72 -19.87 3.19
CA PRO A 259 -33.50 -20.40 2.08
C PRO A 259 -34.40 -21.56 2.53
N ALA A 260 -35.66 -21.56 2.09
CA ALA A 260 -36.62 -22.63 2.40
C ALA A 260 -36.25 -23.98 1.77
N THR A 261 -35.57 -23.95 0.62
CA THR A 261 -34.94 -25.11 -0.02
C THR A 261 -33.53 -24.72 -0.46
N TRP A 262 -32.54 -25.56 -0.16
CA TRP A 262 -31.13 -25.28 -0.49
C TRP A 262 -30.86 -25.53 -1.97
N THR A 263 -30.45 -24.49 -2.70
CA THR A 263 -29.91 -24.67 -4.06
C THR A 263 -28.40 -24.91 -4.01
N VAL A 264 -27.84 -25.39 -5.14
CA VAL A 264 -26.38 -25.48 -5.33
C VAL A 264 -25.71 -24.12 -5.21
N LEU A 265 -26.40 -23.03 -5.59
CA LEU A 265 -25.89 -21.67 -5.45
C LEU A 265 -25.82 -21.24 -3.98
N ASP A 266 -26.79 -21.60 -3.15
CA ASP A 266 -26.79 -21.25 -1.72
C ASP A 266 -25.71 -22.04 -0.96
N ALA A 267 -25.54 -23.33 -1.30
CA ALA A 267 -24.43 -24.13 -0.80
C ALA A 267 -23.06 -23.54 -1.20
N PHE A 268 -22.92 -23.09 -2.46
CA PHE A 268 -21.71 -22.41 -2.94
C PHE A 268 -21.47 -21.07 -2.21
N ARG A 269 -22.49 -20.22 -2.06
CA ARG A 269 -22.42 -18.96 -1.31
C ARG A 269 -21.97 -19.19 0.13
N MET A 270 -22.51 -20.22 0.79
CA MET A 270 -22.16 -20.58 2.17
C MET A 270 -20.71 -21.04 2.28
N VAL A 271 -20.27 -21.99 1.44
CA VAL A 271 -18.88 -22.50 1.45
C VAL A 271 -17.86 -21.41 1.12
N VAL A 272 -18.13 -20.58 0.11
CA VAL A 272 -17.24 -19.46 -0.27
C VAL A 272 -17.22 -18.38 0.81
N GLY A 273 -18.37 -18.03 1.39
CA GLY A 273 -18.45 -17.05 2.48
C GLY A 273 -17.69 -17.51 3.73
N ILE A 274 -17.85 -18.77 4.14
CA ILE A 274 -17.09 -19.40 5.23
C ILE A 274 -15.58 -19.38 4.94
N ALA A 275 -15.16 -19.74 3.72
CA ALA A 275 -13.75 -19.70 3.33
C ALA A 275 -13.16 -18.29 3.39
N ILE A 276 -13.93 -17.28 2.97
CA ILE A 276 -13.56 -15.86 3.06
C ILE A 276 -13.45 -15.38 4.52
N VAL A 277 -14.33 -15.84 5.41
CA VAL A 277 -14.24 -15.54 6.85
C VAL A 277 -13.00 -16.17 7.48
N PHE A 278 -12.68 -17.44 7.20
CA PHE A 278 -11.45 -18.06 7.69
C PHE A 278 -10.18 -17.38 7.15
N PHE A 279 -10.17 -16.99 5.87
CA PHE A 279 -9.10 -16.21 5.27
C PHE A 279 -8.95 -14.84 5.95
N ASN A 280 -10.06 -14.18 6.30
CA ASN A 280 -10.04 -12.90 7.00
C ASN A 280 -9.50 -13.02 8.44
N LEU A 281 -9.87 -14.07 9.17
CA LEU A 281 -9.31 -14.37 10.49
C LEU A 281 -7.80 -14.59 10.42
N TRP A 282 -7.32 -15.36 9.44
CA TRP A 282 -5.88 -15.52 9.19
C TRP A 282 -5.18 -14.18 8.90
N VAL A 283 -5.76 -13.34 8.04
CA VAL A 283 -5.26 -11.98 7.74
C VAL A 283 -5.16 -11.11 9.00
N LYS A 284 -6.15 -11.15 9.90
CA LYS A 284 -6.13 -10.39 11.16
C LYS A 284 -5.08 -10.92 12.13
N MET A 285 -4.98 -12.24 12.30
CA MET A 285 -3.99 -12.88 13.18
C MET A 285 -2.56 -12.63 12.72
N ASP A 286 -2.27 -12.77 11.41
CA ASP A 286 -0.94 -12.52 10.87
C ASP A 286 -0.58 -11.02 10.88
N ALA A 287 -1.57 -10.14 10.68
CA ALA A 287 -1.34 -8.70 10.85
C ALA A 287 -0.96 -8.37 12.30
N HIS A 288 -1.72 -8.85 13.29
CA HIS A 288 -1.44 -8.63 14.72
C HIS A 288 -0.07 -9.19 15.14
N ARG A 289 0.32 -10.37 14.61
CA ARG A 289 1.66 -10.96 14.80
C ARG A 289 2.78 -9.98 14.42
N VAL A 290 2.59 -9.19 13.35
CA VAL A 290 3.59 -8.26 12.80
C VAL A 290 3.54 -6.90 13.51
N VAL A 291 2.37 -6.25 13.64
CA VAL A 291 2.28 -4.88 14.18
C VAL A 291 2.40 -4.79 15.70
N LYS A 292 2.03 -5.86 16.42
CA LYS A 292 1.84 -5.88 17.89
C LYS A 292 0.82 -4.86 18.39
N ASP A 293 0.52 -4.95 19.68
CA ASP A 293 -0.30 -4.00 20.45
C ASP A 293 -0.02 -2.52 20.12
N PHE A 294 1.25 -2.11 20.08
CA PHE A 294 1.61 -0.69 19.96
C PHE A 294 0.97 -0.03 18.72
N ALA A 295 1.12 -0.63 17.54
CA ALA A 295 0.55 -0.11 16.31
C ALA A 295 -0.89 -0.59 16.06
N TRP A 296 -1.35 -1.68 16.68
CA TRP A 296 -2.78 -2.05 16.67
C TRP A 296 -3.66 -1.03 17.39
N TYR A 297 -3.13 -0.36 18.42
CA TYR A 297 -3.79 0.68 19.19
C TYR A 297 -3.25 2.10 18.90
N TRP A 298 -2.76 2.37 17.68
CA TRP A 298 -2.32 3.71 17.22
C TRP A 298 -1.39 4.46 18.19
N GLY A 299 -0.44 3.75 18.82
CA GLY A 299 0.42 4.29 19.87
C GLY A 299 1.36 5.42 19.42
N ASP A 300 1.66 5.52 18.13
CA ASP A 300 2.48 6.58 17.54
C ASP A 300 1.81 7.97 17.55
N PHE A 301 0.49 8.02 17.74
CA PHE A 301 -0.21 9.26 18.09
C PHE A 301 0.16 9.80 19.49
N PHE A 302 0.81 9.01 20.34
CA PHE A 302 1.17 9.37 21.72
C PHE A 302 2.69 9.42 21.94
N PHE A 303 3.43 8.40 21.49
CA PHE A 303 4.88 8.30 21.60
C PHE A 303 5.44 7.37 20.51
N LEU A 304 6.69 7.58 20.10
CA LEU A 304 7.34 6.73 19.09
C LEU A 304 8.15 5.61 19.74
N LEU A 305 8.49 4.57 18.97
CA LEU A 305 9.49 3.55 19.36
C LEU A 305 10.84 3.86 18.71
N ASP A 306 11.95 3.67 19.43
CA ASP A 306 13.30 3.96 18.87
C ASP A 306 13.73 2.96 17.80
N ASN A 307 13.35 1.70 17.96
CA ASN A 307 13.60 0.62 17.00
C ASN A 307 12.25 0.16 16.40
N PRO A 308 11.63 0.93 15.49
CA PRO A 308 10.44 0.52 14.77
C PRO A 308 10.83 -0.48 13.68
N SER A 309 11.33 -1.65 14.08
CA SER A 309 11.59 -2.77 13.19
C SER A 309 10.26 -3.41 12.76
N LEU A 310 9.46 -2.67 11.99
CA LEU A 310 8.43 -3.25 11.13
C LEU A 310 9.13 -4.05 10.04
N THR A 311 9.56 -5.25 10.40
CA THR A 311 9.86 -6.33 9.49
C THR A 311 8.57 -6.67 8.78
N PHE A 312 8.36 -6.03 7.62
CA PHE A 312 7.16 -6.19 6.80
C PHE A 312 7.11 -7.60 6.18
N ASP A 313 6.71 -8.56 7.01
CA ASP A 313 6.59 -9.98 6.75
C ASP A 313 5.11 -10.37 6.53
N GLY A 314 4.89 -11.57 5.99
CA GLY A 314 3.57 -12.16 5.81
C GLY A 314 2.59 -11.25 5.07
N VAL A 315 1.44 -10.99 5.69
CA VAL A 315 0.34 -10.21 5.10
C VAL A 315 0.73 -8.77 4.70
N PHE A 316 1.79 -8.21 5.28
CA PHE A 316 2.34 -6.89 4.91
C PHE A 316 3.27 -6.91 3.67
N GLU A 317 3.58 -8.07 3.10
CA GLU A 317 4.11 -8.17 1.72
C GLU A 317 2.99 -8.19 0.66
N MET A 318 1.75 -8.51 1.05
CA MET A 318 0.59 -8.60 0.15
C MET A 318 -0.09 -7.25 -0.09
N ALA A 319 -0.33 -6.45 0.95
CA ALA A 319 -1.08 -5.19 0.86
C ALA A 319 -0.48 -4.07 1.73
N PRO A 320 -0.72 -2.78 1.42
CA PRO A 320 -0.15 -1.66 2.21
C PRO A 320 -0.75 -1.57 3.62
N HIS A 321 -2.09 -1.56 3.72
CA HIS A 321 -2.83 -1.57 4.98
C HIS A 321 -3.68 -2.84 5.03
N PRO A 322 -3.08 -4.02 5.30
CA PRO A 322 -3.78 -5.30 5.23
C PRO A 322 -4.92 -5.39 6.26
N MET A 323 -4.82 -4.71 7.40
CA MET A 323 -5.88 -4.67 8.42
C MET A 323 -7.18 -4.02 7.93
N TYR A 324 -7.09 -3.04 7.01
CA TYR A 324 -8.21 -2.24 6.53
C TYR A 324 -8.67 -2.58 5.12
N SER A 325 -7.81 -3.17 4.29
CA SER A 325 -8.14 -3.61 2.92
C SER A 325 -8.59 -5.07 2.88
N VAL A 326 -7.65 -6.01 2.74
CA VAL A 326 -7.92 -7.47 2.75
C VAL A 326 -8.57 -7.91 4.08
N GLY A 327 -8.27 -7.21 5.16
CA GLY A 327 -8.86 -7.35 6.48
C GLY A 327 -10.33 -6.97 6.59
N TYR A 328 -10.98 -6.48 5.53
CA TYR A 328 -12.44 -6.35 5.44
C TYR A 328 -13.12 -7.46 4.63
N ALA A 329 -12.38 -8.39 4.03
CA ALA A 329 -12.95 -9.51 3.26
C ALA A 329 -14.02 -10.31 4.03
N GLY A 330 -13.85 -10.49 5.34
CA GLY A 330 -14.78 -11.23 6.20
C GLY A 330 -16.20 -10.65 6.21
N TYR A 331 -16.35 -9.33 6.05
CA TYR A 331 -17.66 -8.68 5.97
C TYR A 331 -18.41 -9.09 4.68
N TYR A 332 -17.69 -9.21 3.57
CA TYR A 332 -18.24 -9.74 2.32
C TYR A 332 -18.49 -11.26 2.39
N GLY A 333 -17.67 -12.00 3.14
CA GLY A 333 -17.91 -13.41 3.45
C GLY A 333 -19.22 -13.63 4.20
N VAL A 334 -19.45 -12.87 5.27
CA VAL A 334 -20.71 -12.85 6.03
C VAL A 334 -21.88 -12.41 5.14
N SER A 335 -21.70 -11.39 4.29
CA SER A 335 -22.73 -10.95 3.33
C SER A 335 -23.12 -12.01 2.29
N LEU A 336 -22.20 -12.91 1.93
CA LEU A 336 -22.52 -14.06 1.08
C LEU A 336 -23.31 -15.13 1.85
N MET A 337 -22.97 -15.37 3.11
CA MET A 337 -23.60 -16.37 4.00
C MET A 337 -25.03 -15.96 4.41
N THR A 338 -25.26 -14.70 4.77
CA THR A 338 -26.57 -14.20 5.25
C THR A 338 -27.64 -14.10 4.17
N GLY A 339 -27.30 -14.35 2.91
CA GLY A 339 -28.19 -14.13 1.76
C GLY A 339 -28.35 -12.65 1.36
N SER A 340 -28.09 -11.71 2.27
CA SER A 340 -28.78 -10.42 2.35
C SER A 340 -28.05 -9.24 1.69
N THR A 341 -28.77 -8.53 0.81
CA THR A 341 -28.35 -7.26 0.22
C THR A 341 -28.17 -6.16 1.28
N THR A 342 -29.00 -6.12 2.33
CA THR A 342 -28.84 -5.15 3.43
C THR A 342 -27.51 -5.35 4.16
N VAL A 343 -27.12 -6.60 4.41
CA VAL A 343 -25.81 -6.91 5.03
C VAL A 343 -24.65 -6.58 4.09
N LEU A 344 -24.81 -6.79 2.77
CA LEU A 344 -23.82 -6.38 1.77
C LEU A 344 -23.60 -4.85 1.74
N TYR A 345 -24.67 -4.05 1.70
CA TYR A 345 -24.54 -2.59 1.70
C TYR A 345 -24.06 -2.05 3.05
N GLY A 346 -24.49 -2.65 4.17
CA GLY A 346 -23.95 -2.33 5.50
C GLY A 346 -22.45 -2.63 5.61
N SER A 347 -22.02 -3.76 5.06
CA SER A 347 -20.61 -4.17 4.97
C SER A 347 -19.77 -3.25 4.08
N LEU A 348 -20.33 -2.80 2.95
CA LEU A 348 -19.67 -1.82 2.08
C LEU A 348 -19.55 -0.45 2.77
N ALA A 349 -20.60 0.03 3.43
CA ALA A 349 -20.57 1.28 4.20
C ALA A 349 -19.55 1.22 5.35
N ALA A 350 -19.47 0.08 6.05
CA ALA A 350 -18.49 -0.15 7.11
C ALA A 350 -17.03 -0.12 6.60
N HIS A 351 -16.77 -0.73 5.44
CA HIS A 351 -15.45 -0.70 4.79
C HIS A 351 -15.11 0.71 4.25
N LEU A 352 -16.09 1.43 3.66
CA LEU A 352 -15.92 2.81 3.23
C LEU A 352 -15.63 3.76 4.41
N ALA A 353 -16.28 3.56 5.56
CA ALA A 353 -15.98 4.30 6.79
C ALA A 353 -14.54 4.04 7.28
N GLN A 354 -14.03 2.81 7.14
CA GLN A 354 -12.62 2.52 7.44
C GLN A 354 -11.66 3.18 6.44
N MET A 355 -12.00 3.21 5.14
CA MET A 355 -11.20 3.92 4.13
C MET A 355 -11.21 5.43 4.39
N ALA A 356 -12.33 6.00 4.82
CA ALA A 356 -12.42 7.40 5.25
C ALA A 356 -11.54 7.68 6.49
N PHE A 357 -11.60 6.84 7.53
CA PHE A 357 -10.69 6.93 8.70
C PHE A 357 -9.21 6.87 8.27
N LEU A 358 -8.85 5.90 7.43
CA LEU A 358 -7.48 5.73 6.93
C LEU A 358 -7.00 6.96 6.16
N THR A 359 -7.83 7.51 5.27
CA THR A 359 -7.45 8.64 4.41
C THR A 359 -7.53 10.01 5.07
N LEU A 360 -8.38 10.19 6.08
CA LEU A 360 -8.63 11.49 6.72
C LEU A 360 -7.93 11.66 8.09
N VAL A 361 -7.54 10.57 8.76
CA VAL A 361 -6.94 10.60 10.10
C VAL A 361 -5.58 9.92 10.12
N GLU A 362 -5.50 8.65 9.71
CA GLU A 362 -4.28 7.85 9.86
C GLU A 362 -3.19 8.24 8.85
N ASN A 363 -3.51 8.34 7.56
CA ASN A 363 -2.53 8.74 6.53
C ASN A 363 -1.96 10.15 6.77
N PRO A 364 -2.75 11.18 7.13
CA PRO A 364 -2.22 12.49 7.53
C PRO A 364 -1.32 12.45 8.77
N HIS A 365 -1.58 11.55 9.73
CA HIS A 365 -0.67 11.33 10.86
C HIS A 365 0.62 10.65 10.41
N ILE A 366 0.54 9.56 9.63
CA ILE A 366 1.70 8.85 9.09
C ILE A 366 2.59 9.79 8.26
N GLU A 367 1.99 10.67 7.44
CA GLU A 367 2.73 11.67 6.67
C GLU A 367 3.36 12.75 7.55
N LYS A 368 2.68 13.21 8.61
CA LYS A 368 3.24 14.14 9.60
C LYS A 368 4.40 13.54 10.39
N THR A 369 4.32 12.26 10.74
CA THR A 369 5.24 11.58 11.66
C THR A 369 6.43 10.92 10.96
N TYR A 370 6.23 10.40 9.74
CA TYR A 370 7.23 9.63 8.98
C TYR A 370 7.45 10.11 7.53
N GLY A 371 6.68 11.09 7.05
CA GLY A 371 6.77 11.59 5.68
C GLY A 371 8.03 12.42 5.41
N THR A 372 8.48 12.42 4.15
CA THR A 372 9.52 13.35 3.66
C THR A 372 9.02 14.04 2.39
N ASP A 373 9.26 15.35 2.25
CA ASP A 373 8.60 16.24 1.27
C ASP A 373 8.23 15.61 -0.08
N ARG A 374 6.92 15.46 -0.32
CA ARG A 374 6.34 14.60 -1.36
C ARG A 374 6.59 15.05 -2.81
N HIS A 375 7.13 16.25 -3.03
CA HIS A 375 7.12 16.92 -4.34
C HIS A 375 8.26 16.57 -5.30
N LEU A 376 9.29 15.84 -4.85
CA LEU A 376 10.36 15.34 -5.72
C LEU A 376 10.84 13.96 -5.24
N PRO A 377 11.13 13.00 -6.14
CA PRO A 377 11.86 11.78 -5.81
C PRO A 377 13.15 12.08 -5.03
N HIS A 378 13.45 11.28 -4.01
CA HIS A 378 14.55 11.56 -3.07
C HIS A 378 15.91 11.72 -3.77
N TRP A 379 16.19 10.91 -4.80
CA TRP A 379 17.40 10.99 -5.62
C TRP A 379 17.51 12.27 -6.47
N ILE A 380 16.38 12.92 -6.80
CA ILE A 380 16.36 14.25 -7.41
C ILE A 380 16.61 15.32 -6.35
N ARG A 381 16.00 15.19 -5.16
CA ARG A 381 16.24 16.13 -4.03
C ARG A 381 17.71 16.17 -3.61
N SER A 382 18.43 15.05 -3.67
CA SER A 382 19.86 14.99 -3.35
C SER A 382 20.79 15.66 -4.37
N SER A 383 20.30 16.15 -5.53
CA SER A 383 21.13 16.83 -6.53
C SER A 383 20.42 18.04 -7.16
N PRO A 384 20.88 19.28 -6.88
CA PRO A 384 20.37 20.48 -7.53
C PRO A 384 20.45 20.43 -9.07
N GLN A 385 21.47 19.75 -9.60
CA GLN A 385 21.68 19.56 -11.03
C GLN A 385 20.62 18.63 -11.65
N LEU A 386 20.33 17.48 -11.03
CA LEU A 386 19.25 16.59 -11.48
C LEU A 386 17.89 17.28 -11.35
N ALA A 387 17.67 18.06 -10.29
CA ALA A 387 16.46 18.87 -10.14
C ALA A 387 16.32 19.96 -11.22
N GLN A 388 17.42 20.51 -11.73
CA GLN A 388 17.41 21.44 -12.87
C GLN A 388 17.11 20.72 -14.20
N VAL A 389 17.74 19.57 -14.46
CA VAL A 389 17.46 18.74 -15.65
C VAL A 389 16.00 18.27 -15.67
N PHE A 390 15.50 17.77 -14.54
CA PHE A 390 14.11 17.34 -14.39
C PHE A 390 13.12 18.48 -14.70
N ARG A 391 13.31 19.66 -14.09
CA ARG A 391 12.49 20.86 -14.36
C ARG A 391 12.65 21.44 -15.78
N SER A 392 13.59 20.93 -16.58
CA SER A 392 13.63 21.23 -18.01
C SER A 392 12.69 20.33 -18.81
N TYR A 393 12.61 19.03 -18.49
CA TYR A 393 11.74 18.07 -19.20
C TYR A 393 10.29 18.06 -18.69
N PHE A 394 10.07 18.41 -17.42
CA PHE A 394 8.78 18.35 -16.75
C PHE A 394 8.39 19.73 -16.21
N GLY A 395 7.26 20.25 -16.70
CA GLY A 395 6.69 21.53 -16.33
C GLY A 395 5.38 21.36 -15.56
N ARG A 396 4.45 22.30 -15.77
CA ARG A 396 3.03 22.08 -15.41
C ARG A 396 2.34 21.33 -16.55
N ASP A 397 2.78 20.11 -16.80
CA ASP A 397 2.29 19.27 -17.89
C ASP A 397 0.84 18.81 -17.64
N LEU A 398 0.03 18.80 -18.70
CA LEU A 398 -1.36 18.33 -18.64
C LEU A 398 -1.39 16.82 -18.43
N VAL A 399 -2.02 16.39 -17.35
CA VAL A 399 -2.19 14.97 -17.00
C VAL A 399 -3.69 14.64 -17.03
N GLY A 400 -4.07 13.82 -18.01
CA GLY A 400 -5.46 13.53 -18.35
C GLY A 400 -6.15 14.75 -18.96
N LEU A 401 -7.30 15.13 -18.42
CA LEU A 401 -8.12 16.26 -18.90
C LEU A 401 -8.22 17.43 -17.91
N VAL A 402 -7.65 17.31 -16.70
CA VAL A 402 -7.98 18.21 -15.57
C VAL A 402 -6.74 18.75 -14.85
N ARG A 403 -5.71 17.92 -14.63
CA ARG A 403 -4.53 18.33 -13.86
C ARG A 403 -3.60 19.20 -14.72
N ASN A 404 -3.36 20.43 -14.27
CA ASN A 404 -2.59 21.48 -14.95
C ASN A 404 -3.15 22.00 -16.29
N LEU A 405 -4.44 21.82 -16.58
CA LEU A 405 -5.05 22.31 -17.82
C LEU A 405 -4.82 23.82 -18.03
N ASP A 406 -4.25 24.17 -19.17
CA ASP A 406 -3.87 25.53 -19.55
C ASP A 406 -4.32 25.84 -20.98
N LEU A 407 -5.47 26.49 -21.11
CA LEU A 407 -6.10 26.78 -22.42
C LEU A 407 -5.29 27.73 -23.32
N TYR A 408 -4.23 28.37 -22.80
CA TYR A 408 -3.29 29.14 -23.63
C TYR A 408 -2.24 28.25 -24.30
N ARG A 409 -2.10 27.00 -23.87
CA ARG A 409 -1.21 26.01 -24.48
C ARG A 409 -1.94 25.27 -25.59
N ALA A 410 -1.35 25.26 -26.79
CA ALA A 410 -2.00 24.67 -27.96
C ALA A 410 -2.38 23.17 -27.80
N PRO A 411 -1.54 22.28 -27.22
CA PRO A 411 -1.89 20.87 -27.03
C PRO A 411 -3.08 20.66 -26.08
N ASP A 412 -3.12 21.40 -24.97
CA ASP A 412 -4.21 21.42 -24.00
C ASP A 412 -5.52 21.85 -24.67
N LEU A 413 -5.50 22.99 -25.37
CA LEU A 413 -6.64 23.53 -26.10
C LEU A 413 -7.14 22.55 -27.18
N PHE A 414 -6.24 21.97 -27.98
CA PHE A 414 -6.61 20.94 -28.96
C PHE A 414 -7.18 19.68 -28.30
N THR A 415 -6.67 19.28 -27.14
CA THR A 415 -7.21 18.13 -26.38
C THR A 415 -8.65 18.40 -25.93
N VAL A 416 -8.94 19.61 -25.43
CA VAL A 416 -10.30 20.02 -25.06
C VAL A 416 -11.22 20.09 -26.28
N ILE A 417 -10.75 20.64 -27.42
CA ILE A 417 -11.53 20.73 -28.66
C ILE A 417 -11.87 19.34 -29.23
N VAL A 418 -10.90 18.42 -29.27
CA VAL A 418 -11.11 17.06 -29.78
C VAL A 418 -12.02 16.26 -28.84
N ALA A 419 -11.88 16.41 -27.52
CA ALA A 419 -12.80 15.81 -26.55
C ALA A 419 -14.23 16.37 -26.69
N ALA A 420 -14.40 17.68 -26.87
CA ALA A 420 -15.70 18.30 -27.08
C ALA A 420 -16.36 17.82 -28.39
N TYR A 421 -15.60 17.75 -29.49
CA TYR A 421 -16.09 17.19 -30.75
C TYR A 421 -16.52 15.73 -30.60
N ALA A 422 -15.75 14.91 -29.88
CA ALA A 422 -16.10 13.52 -29.62
C ALA A 422 -17.35 13.37 -28.74
N VAL A 423 -17.60 14.26 -27.77
CA VAL A 423 -18.86 14.30 -27.01
C VAL A 423 -20.04 14.62 -27.92
N VAL A 424 -19.95 15.67 -28.75
CA VAL A 424 -21.01 16.04 -29.70
C VAL A 424 -21.30 14.91 -30.69
N ALA A 425 -20.24 14.32 -31.27
CA ALA A 425 -20.36 13.16 -32.15
C ALA A 425 -20.97 11.95 -31.43
N GLY A 426 -20.53 11.64 -30.20
CA GLY A 426 -21.02 10.53 -29.40
C GLY A 426 -22.51 10.65 -29.03
N ILE A 427 -23.00 11.86 -28.75
CA ILE A 427 -24.42 12.15 -28.52
C ILE A 427 -25.24 11.91 -29.79
N ALA A 428 -24.81 12.49 -30.92
CA ALA A 428 -25.53 12.41 -32.19
C ALA A 428 -25.48 11.02 -32.85
N ALA A 429 -24.49 10.21 -32.52
CA ALA A 429 -24.19 8.95 -33.18
C ALA A 429 -25.04 7.75 -32.71
N SER A 430 -25.05 6.71 -33.55
CA SER A 430 -25.50 5.37 -33.18
C SER A 430 -24.53 4.71 -32.19
N PRO A 431 -24.99 3.75 -31.36
CA PRO A 431 -24.11 3.00 -30.45
C PRO A 431 -22.97 2.28 -31.19
N ALA A 432 -23.20 1.83 -32.42
CA ALA A 432 -22.18 1.21 -33.28
C ALA A 432 -21.04 2.18 -33.63
N PHE A 433 -21.34 3.42 -34.03
CA PHE A 433 -20.31 4.43 -34.31
C PHE A 433 -19.56 4.84 -33.04
N ALA A 434 -20.26 5.02 -31.91
CA ALA A 434 -19.59 5.31 -30.63
C ALA A 434 -18.64 4.18 -30.20
N THR A 435 -19.05 2.92 -30.39
CA THR A 435 -18.19 1.73 -30.18
C THR A 435 -16.99 1.74 -31.12
N GLY A 436 -17.19 2.06 -32.40
CA GLY A 436 -16.12 2.18 -33.39
C GLY A 436 -15.09 3.26 -33.03
N GLN A 437 -15.54 4.43 -32.58
CA GLN A 437 -14.65 5.49 -32.06
C GLN A 437 -13.81 4.98 -30.88
N ALA A 438 -14.41 4.30 -29.91
CA ALA A 438 -13.68 3.72 -28.78
C ALA A 438 -12.59 2.74 -29.25
N VAL A 439 -12.93 1.80 -30.15
CA VAL A 439 -11.97 0.83 -30.69
C VAL A 439 -10.83 1.50 -31.47
N VAL A 440 -11.13 2.55 -32.25
CA VAL A 440 -10.11 3.33 -32.98
C VAL A 440 -9.15 4.02 -32.01
N TRP A 441 -9.64 4.71 -30.97
CA TRP A 441 -8.76 5.38 -30.01
C TRP A 441 -7.96 4.40 -29.15
N ILE A 442 -8.56 3.26 -28.78
CA ILE A 442 -7.85 2.15 -28.13
C ILE A 442 -6.69 1.65 -29.01
N ALA A 443 -6.92 1.44 -30.31
CA ALA A 443 -5.88 1.00 -31.24
C ALA A 443 -4.78 2.06 -31.48
N VAL A 444 -5.15 3.34 -31.61
CA VAL A 444 -4.20 4.46 -31.73
C VAL A 444 -3.31 4.56 -30.50
N HIS A 445 -3.90 4.51 -29.30
CA HIS A 445 -3.16 4.62 -28.04
C HIS A 445 -2.28 3.38 -27.78
N THR A 446 -2.81 2.17 -27.87
CA THR A 446 -2.07 0.94 -27.50
C THR A 446 -1.13 0.44 -28.60
N VAL A 447 -1.62 0.29 -29.84
CA VAL A 447 -0.85 -0.27 -30.95
C VAL A 447 -0.03 0.82 -31.66
N GLY A 448 -0.65 1.98 -31.92
CA GLY A 448 0.00 3.11 -32.59
C GLY A 448 1.18 3.65 -31.78
N LEU A 449 0.93 4.10 -30.54
CA LEU A 449 2.00 4.61 -29.68
C LEU A 449 2.93 3.50 -29.16
N GLY A 450 2.44 2.26 -29.00
CA GLY A 450 3.28 1.10 -28.73
C GLY A 450 4.34 0.85 -29.81
N TYR A 451 3.97 0.99 -31.09
CA TYR A 451 4.93 0.93 -32.20
C TYR A 451 5.93 2.09 -32.16
N VAL A 452 5.49 3.31 -31.82
CA VAL A 452 6.39 4.47 -31.63
C VAL A 452 7.40 4.22 -30.50
N LEU A 453 6.94 3.75 -29.34
CA LEU A 453 7.80 3.38 -28.20
C LEU A 453 8.77 2.24 -28.57
N HIS A 454 8.33 1.24 -29.32
CA HIS A 454 9.21 0.16 -29.80
C HIS A 454 10.29 0.70 -30.76
N ALA A 455 9.93 1.57 -31.70
CA ALA A 455 10.87 2.21 -32.61
C ALA A 455 11.82 3.19 -31.91
N GLN A 456 11.37 3.86 -30.84
CA GLN A 456 12.19 4.69 -29.96
C GLN A 456 13.16 3.83 -29.14
N SER A 457 12.70 2.78 -28.47
CA SER A 457 13.59 1.91 -27.67
C SER A 457 14.64 1.18 -28.52
N THR A 458 14.31 0.80 -29.76
CA THR A 458 15.24 0.01 -30.61
C THR A 458 16.17 0.88 -31.46
N ARG A 459 15.71 2.05 -31.92
CA ARG A 459 16.42 2.88 -32.91
C ARG A 459 16.42 4.38 -32.59
N LYS A 460 15.91 4.81 -31.43
CA LYS A 460 15.66 6.21 -31.04
C LYS A 460 14.94 7.00 -32.15
N ALA A 461 14.01 6.33 -32.84
CA ALA A 461 13.47 6.79 -34.12
C ALA A 461 12.69 8.12 -34.02
N TRP A 462 11.99 8.34 -32.90
CA TRP A 462 11.24 9.56 -32.65
C TRP A 462 12.20 10.73 -32.41
N THR A 463 13.11 10.60 -31.43
CA THR A 463 14.15 11.60 -31.15
C THR A 463 14.97 11.93 -32.41
N ARG A 464 15.38 10.93 -33.19
CA ARG A 464 16.15 11.12 -34.44
C ARG A 464 15.36 11.84 -35.54
N HIS A 465 14.04 11.65 -35.62
CA HIS A 465 13.21 12.39 -36.57
C HIS A 465 13.27 13.89 -36.27
N PHE A 466 13.01 14.29 -35.03
CA PHE A 466 13.04 15.70 -34.62
C PHE A 466 14.44 16.33 -34.75
N ILE A 467 15.50 15.61 -34.34
CA ILE A 467 16.89 16.08 -34.50
C ILE A 467 17.29 16.27 -35.97
N LYS A 468 16.82 15.41 -36.88
CA LYS A 468 17.05 15.57 -38.34
C LYS A 468 16.51 16.91 -38.88
N TYR A 469 15.42 17.42 -38.30
CA TYR A 469 14.81 18.71 -38.66
C TYR A 469 15.24 19.87 -37.74
N GLY A 470 16.35 19.73 -37.01
CA GLY A 470 16.96 20.80 -36.20
C GLY A 470 16.30 21.03 -34.83
N MET A 471 15.37 20.18 -34.41
CA MET A 471 14.75 20.26 -33.07
C MET A 471 15.54 19.47 -32.02
N THR A 472 15.33 19.78 -30.74
CA THR A 472 16.02 19.11 -29.62
C THR A 472 15.30 17.84 -29.16
N ASN A 473 16.00 16.97 -28.41
CA ASN A 473 15.38 15.81 -27.75
C ASN A 473 14.22 16.23 -26.83
N ARG A 474 14.40 17.34 -26.10
CA ARG A 474 13.33 17.97 -25.29
C ARG A 474 12.10 18.29 -26.13
N ALA A 475 12.25 18.98 -27.27
CA ALA A 475 11.11 19.29 -28.15
C ALA A 475 10.43 18.01 -28.69
N ALA A 476 11.21 16.98 -29.04
CA ALA A 476 10.66 15.67 -29.40
C ALA A 476 9.81 15.06 -28.28
N PHE A 477 10.26 15.17 -27.02
CA PHE A 477 9.54 14.69 -25.85
C PHE A 477 8.28 15.52 -25.54
N GLU A 478 8.30 16.85 -25.70
CA GLU A 478 7.10 17.70 -25.59
C GLU A 478 5.98 17.27 -26.57
N HIS A 479 6.34 16.97 -27.81
CA HIS A 479 5.39 16.43 -28.80
C HIS A 479 4.89 15.02 -28.43
N TRP A 480 5.75 14.18 -27.86
CA TRP A 480 5.33 12.87 -27.33
C TRP A 480 4.34 13.00 -26.17
N LYS A 481 4.65 13.81 -25.14
CA LYS A 481 3.75 14.10 -24.00
C LYS A 481 2.37 14.53 -24.49
N SER A 482 2.34 15.46 -25.44
CA SER A 482 1.13 16.00 -26.06
C SER A 482 0.26 14.92 -26.72
N ILE A 483 0.85 14.09 -27.59
CA ILE A 483 0.14 13.05 -28.35
C ILE A 483 -0.30 11.90 -27.43
N TYR A 484 0.55 11.50 -26.49
CA TYR A 484 0.24 10.50 -25.48
C TYR A 484 -0.97 10.92 -24.65
N ASN A 485 -0.94 12.12 -24.07
CA ASN A 485 -2.04 12.60 -23.23
C ASN A 485 -3.36 12.72 -23.99
N LEU A 486 -3.34 13.27 -25.22
CA LEU A 486 -4.52 13.32 -26.10
C LEU A 486 -5.11 11.92 -26.31
N SER A 487 -4.29 10.96 -26.72
CA SER A 487 -4.76 9.60 -27.00
C SER A 487 -5.33 8.90 -25.76
N LEU A 488 -4.69 9.07 -24.60
CA LEU A 488 -5.14 8.50 -23.32
C LEU A 488 -6.49 9.10 -22.89
N ALA A 489 -6.60 10.43 -22.93
CA ALA A 489 -7.85 11.15 -22.65
C ALA A 489 -8.99 10.67 -23.57
N MET A 490 -8.70 10.50 -24.86
CA MET A 490 -9.68 10.04 -25.84
C MET A 490 -10.10 8.58 -25.66
N VAL A 491 -9.22 7.69 -25.17
CA VAL A 491 -9.62 6.31 -24.79
C VAL A 491 -10.68 6.35 -23.68
N TYR A 492 -10.46 7.11 -22.60
CA TYR A 492 -11.47 7.24 -21.53
C TYR A 492 -12.77 7.87 -22.05
N MET A 493 -12.67 9.02 -22.73
CA MET A 493 -13.86 9.75 -23.20
C MET A 493 -14.72 8.93 -24.16
N THR A 494 -14.11 8.32 -25.18
CA THR A 494 -14.86 7.55 -26.18
C THR A 494 -15.40 6.23 -25.63
N PHE A 495 -14.71 5.59 -24.68
CA PHE A 495 -15.23 4.41 -23.99
C PHE A 495 -16.43 4.76 -23.09
N ILE A 496 -16.37 5.86 -22.33
CA ILE A 496 -17.48 6.33 -21.49
C ILE A 496 -18.70 6.69 -22.36
N LEU A 497 -18.48 7.40 -23.47
CA LEU A 497 -19.54 7.73 -24.43
C LEU A 497 -20.15 6.47 -25.05
N ALA A 498 -19.34 5.50 -25.50
CA ALA A 498 -19.84 4.23 -26.01
C ALA A 498 -20.67 3.47 -24.95
N ALA A 499 -20.19 3.39 -23.71
CA ALA A 499 -20.92 2.76 -22.61
C ALA A 499 -22.26 3.43 -22.34
N TRP A 500 -22.32 4.77 -22.36
CA TRP A 500 -23.56 5.52 -22.20
C TRP A 500 -24.54 5.31 -23.37
N ARG A 501 -24.04 5.19 -24.62
CA ARG A 501 -24.89 4.88 -25.79
C ARG A 501 -25.40 3.42 -25.80
N HIS A 502 -24.76 2.51 -25.07
CA HIS A 502 -25.24 1.14 -24.84
C HIS A 502 -26.10 0.99 -23.57
N TYR A 503 -26.11 1.97 -22.69
CA TYR A 503 -26.76 1.86 -21.38
C TYR A 503 -28.29 1.90 -21.46
N GLN A 504 -28.94 1.06 -20.67
CA GLN A 504 -30.39 1.03 -20.48
C GLN A 504 -30.70 0.91 -18.99
N TRP A 505 -31.52 1.83 -18.46
CA TRP A 505 -32.02 1.75 -17.09
C TRP A 505 -33.17 0.73 -17.02
N PRO A 506 -33.24 -0.15 -16.00
CA PRO A 506 -34.31 -1.15 -15.87
C PRO A 506 -35.70 -0.50 -15.70
N ALA A 507 -36.69 -0.96 -16.46
CA ALA A 507 -37.97 -0.26 -16.63
C ALA A 507 -38.92 -0.31 -15.41
N SER A 508 -38.75 -1.24 -14.47
CA SER A 508 -39.67 -1.43 -13.34
C SER A 508 -39.01 -2.07 -12.10
N THR A 509 -39.77 -2.08 -11.01
CA THR A 509 -39.36 -2.55 -9.67
C THR A 509 -39.31 -4.06 -9.53
N GLY A 510 -38.40 -4.55 -8.69
CA GLY A 510 -38.19 -5.97 -8.39
C GLY A 510 -36.71 -6.35 -8.43
N GLY A 511 -36.43 -7.65 -8.61
CA GLY A 511 -35.06 -8.18 -8.65
C GLY A 511 -34.17 -7.56 -9.73
N ASP A 512 -34.72 -7.14 -10.87
CA ASP A 512 -33.95 -6.45 -11.92
C ASP A 512 -33.37 -5.11 -11.44
N LEU A 513 -34.09 -4.39 -10.59
CA LEU A 513 -33.59 -3.17 -9.95
C LEU A 513 -32.49 -3.49 -8.93
N GLU A 514 -32.64 -4.54 -8.12
CA GLU A 514 -31.59 -4.96 -7.17
C GLU A 514 -30.30 -5.39 -7.90
N VAL A 515 -30.44 -6.17 -8.99
CA VAL A 515 -29.34 -6.59 -9.86
C VAL A 515 -28.69 -5.38 -10.55
N ALA A 516 -29.48 -4.39 -10.98
CA ALA A 516 -28.94 -3.15 -11.53
C ALA A 516 -28.16 -2.36 -10.48
N ILE A 517 -28.70 -2.13 -9.28
CA ILE A 517 -28.00 -1.42 -8.19
C ILE A 517 -26.71 -2.17 -7.81
N LEU A 518 -26.72 -3.50 -7.77
CA LEU A 518 -25.53 -4.32 -7.53
C LEU A 518 -24.48 -4.14 -8.64
N ARG A 519 -24.87 -4.17 -9.92
CA ARG A 519 -23.96 -3.89 -11.06
C ARG A 519 -23.35 -2.49 -10.97
N HIS A 520 -24.14 -1.48 -10.58
CA HIS A 520 -23.67 -0.11 -10.42
C HIS A 520 -22.72 0.04 -9.23
N THR A 521 -23.00 -0.65 -8.12
CA THR A 521 -22.15 -0.66 -6.92
C THR A 521 -20.80 -1.31 -7.21
N LEU A 522 -20.80 -2.50 -7.83
CA LEU A 522 -19.58 -3.19 -8.23
C LEU A 522 -18.80 -2.40 -9.29
N GLY A 523 -19.49 -1.77 -10.24
CA GLY A 523 -18.88 -0.90 -11.24
C GLY A 523 -18.22 0.34 -10.63
N ALA A 524 -18.88 1.01 -9.70
CA ALA A 524 -18.33 2.14 -8.96
C ALA A 524 -17.11 1.74 -8.12
N VAL A 525 -17.15 0.59 -7.44
CA VAL A 525 -16.01 0.04 -6.69
C VAL A 525 -14.81 -0.24 -7.61
N LEU A 526 -15.04 -0.79 -8.81
CA LEU A 526 -13.99 -1.03 -9.80
C LEU A 526 -13.41 0.27 -10.38
N ILE A 527 -14.23 1.32 -10.58
CA ILE A 527 -13.77 2.66 -10.97
C ILE A 527 -12.93 3.29 -9.85
N LEU A 528 -13.37 3.20 -8.60
CA LEU A 528 -12.61 3.71 -7.44
C LEU A 528 -11.28 2.97 -7.25
N LEU A 529 -11.26 1.65 -7.40
CA LEU A 529 -10.03 0.84 -7.38
C LEU A 529 -9.05 1.27 -8.47
N HIS A 530 -9.54 1.54 -9.68
CA HIS A 530 -8.73 2.06 -10.77
C HIS A 530 -8.18 3.45 -10.46
N VAL A 531 -9.01 4.40 -10.01
CA VAL A 531 -8.56 5.77 -9.66
C VAL A 531 -7.50 5.72 -8.55
N TRP A 532 -7.72 4.93 -7.50
CA TRP A 532 -6.73 4.73 -6.43
C TRP A 532 -5.43 4.10 -6.95
N THR A 533 -5.52 3.12 -7.85
CA THR A 533 -4.35 2.50 -8.49
C THR A 533 -3.56 3.53 -9.30
N SER A 534 -4.23 4.28 -10.17
CA SER A 534 -3.62 5.28 -11.05
C SER A 534 -2.95 6.42 -10.25
N VAL A 535 -3.59 6.89 -9.17
CA VAL A 535 -2.97 7.85 -8.23
C VAL A 535 -1.77 7.23 -7.52
N SER A 536 -1.87 5.99 -7.03
CA SER A 536 -0.78 5.30 -6.33
C SER A 536 0.43 4.99 -7.22
N VAL A 537 0.22 4.81 -8.54
CA VAL A 537 1.29 4.72 -9.54
C VAL A 537 1.92 6.09 -9.75
N PHE A 538 1.10 7.12 -9.96
CA PHE A 538 1.57 8.49 -10.21
C PHE A 538 2.35 9.07 -9.01
N GLU A 539 1.99 8.73 -7.77
CA GLU A 539 2.76 9.14 -6.59
C GLU A 539 4.17 8.55 -6.51
N VAL A 540 4.40 7.37 -7.11
CA VAL A 540 5.72 6.71 -7.12
C VAL A 540 6.56 7.15 -8.32
N LEU A 541 5.95 7.28 -9.50
CA LEU A 541 6.66 7.55 -10.76
C LEU A 541 6.69 9.02 -11.19
N GLY A 542 5.72 9.82 -10.73
CA GLY A 542 5.48 11.19 -11.18
C GLY A 542 5.28 11.32 -12.69
N ASP A 543 5.47 12.53 -13.19
CA ASP A 543 5.39 12.86 -14.61
C ASP A 543 6.43 12.09 -15.46
N PHE A 544 7.56 11.67 -14.87
CA PHE A 544 8.60 10.91 -15.55
C PHE A 544 8.10 9.54 -16.04
N GLY A 545 7.53 8.71 -15.16
CA GLY A 545 6.99 7.42 -15.60
C GLY A 545 5.66 7.55 -16.33
N PHE A 546 4.80 8.51 -15.95
CA PHE A 546 3.52 8.73 -16.63
C PHE A 546 3.67 9.00 -18.14
N PHE A 547 4.76 9.66 -18.54
CA PHE A 547 5.09 9.97 -19.93
C PHE A 547 6.14 9.04 -20.56
N TYR A 548 6.47 7.87 -19.97
CA TYR A 548 7.51 6.96 -20.46
C TYR A 548 8.89 7.64 -20.67
N GLY A 549 9.29 8.49 -19.72
CA GLY A 549 10.50 9.32 -19.80
C GLY A 549 11.79 8.53 -20.01
N ASP A 550 11.86 7.27 -19.56
CA ASP A 550 12.97 6.33 -19.74
C ASP A 550 13.21 5.91 -21.20
N PHE A 551 12.21 6.05 -22.09
CA PHE A 551 12.40 5.86 -23.53
C PHE A 551 13.12 7.06 -24.20
N PHE A 552 13.08 8.26 -23.60
CA PHE A 552 13.46 9.51 -24.26
C PHE A 552 14.60 10.27 -23.57
N ILE A 553 14.66 10.25 -22.24
CA ILE A 553 15.57 11.09 -21.43
C ILE A 553 16.74 10.25 -20.96
N ASP A 554 17.87 10.35 -21.66
CA ASP A 554 19.10 9.64 -21.31
C ASP A 554 19.93 10.41 -20.24
N GLU A 555 19.55 11.65 -19.87
CA GLU A 555 20.25 12.50 -18.90
C GLU A 555 19.81 12.33 -17.43
N LEU A 556 18.77 11.53 -17.15
CA LEU A 556 18.31 11.23 -15.78
C LEU A 556 18.72 9.80 -15.38
N PRO A 557 19.24 9.57 -14.15
CA PRO A 557 19.67 8.25 -13.71
C PRO A 557 18.51 7.26 -13.64
N THR A 558 18.66 6.16 -14.37
CA THR A 558 17.67 5.10 -14.49
C THR A 558 17.62 4.26 -13.21
N GLN A 559 16.59 4.44 -12.39
CA GLN A 559 16.32 3.61 -11.20
C GLN A 559 14.91 2.98 -11.26
N LEU A 560 14.76 1.77 -10.72
CA LEU A 560 13.47 1.11 -10.52
C LEU A 560 12.97 1.32 -9.08
N PHE A 561 11.73 1.75 -8.93
CA PHE A 561 11.13 2.02 -7.61
C PHE A 561 10.33 0.83 -7.12
N TYR A 562 10.68 0.33 -5.93
CA TYR A 562 9.95 -0.72 -5.21
C TYR A 562 9.29 -0.19 -3.93
N THR A 563 8.84 1.06 -4.01
CA THR A 563 8.09 1.82 -2.99
C THR A 563 6.63 1.99 -3.40
N GLY A 564 5.78 2.47 -2.49
CA GLY A 564 4.33 2.62 -2.74
C GLY A 564 3.71 1.33 -3.28
N ILE A 565 2.88 1.44 -4.31
CA ILE A 565 2.21 0.29 -4.95
C ILE A 565 3.19 -0.76 -5.54
N TYR A 566 4.34 -0.33 -6.05
CA TYR A 566 5.35 -1.19 -6.66
C TYR A 566 6.11 -2.07 -5.66
N ARG A 567 5.99 -1.81 -4.35
CA ARG A 567 6.43 -2.75 -3.31
C ARG A 567 5.70 -4.09 -3.41
N PHE A 568 4.39 -4.05 -3.67
CA PHE A 568 3.46 -5.17 -3.58
C PHE A 568 3.23 -5.85 -4.94
N ILE A 569 3.09 -5.06 -6.01
CA ILE A 569 2.76 -5.53 -7.37
C ILE A 569 3.75 -4.93 -8.36
N ASN A 570 4.47 -5.77 -9.11
CA ASN A 570 5.52 -5.30 -10.04
C ASN A 570 4.96 -4.52 -11.25
N ASN A 571 3.68 -4.70 -11.57
CA ASN A 571 3.00 -4.11 -12.73
C ASN A 571 1.50 -3.89 -12.39
N PRO A 572 1.14 -2.86 -11.62
CA PRO A 572 -0.25 -2.64 -11.18
C PRO A 572 -1.23 -2.40 -12.35
N GLU A 573 -0.75 -1.83 -13.46
CA GLU A 573 -1.57 -1.53 -14.65
C GLU A 573 -2.09 -2.78 -15.36
N LYS A 574 -1.31 -3.89 -15.36
CA LYS A 574 -1.65 -5.16 -16.04
C LYS A 574 -3.01 -5.75 -15.60
N ILE A 575 -3.53 -5.36 -14.44
CA ILE A 575 -4.82 -5.83 -13.90
C ILE A 575 -5.67 -4.66 -13.35
N MET A 576 -5.17 -3.93 -12.35
CA MET A 576 -5.97 -2.93 -11.64
C MET A 576 -6.11 -1.62 -12.43
N GLY A 577 -5.11 -1.30 -13.27
CA GLY A 577 -5.18 -0.20 -14.24
C GLY A 577 -6.30 -0.34 -15.29
N HIS A 578 -6.99 -1.49 -15.36
CA HIS A 578 -8.12 -1.71 -16.28
C HIS A 578 -9.48 -1.78 -15.57
N ALA A 579 -9.53 -1.70 -14.24
CA ALA A 579 -10.74 -1.93 -13.47
C ALA A 579 -11.88 -0.95 -13.82
N ALA A 580 -11.59 0.34 -14.12
CA ALA A 580 -12.61 1.30 -14.53
C ALA A 580 -13.35 0.88 -15.81
N PHE A 581 -12.64 0.37 -16.83
CA PHE A 581 -13.26 -0.06 -18.08
C PHE A 581 -14.19 -1.26 -17.87
N TRP A 582 -13.79 -2.22 -17.03
CA TRP A 582 -14.64 -3.33 -16.62
C TRP A 582 -15.83 -2.89 -15.75
N GLY A 583 -15.65 -1.91 -14.86
CA GLY A 583 -16.72 -1.35 -14.04
C GLY A 583 -17.77 -0.60 -14.86
N ILE A 584 -17.31 0.24 -15.80
CA ILE A 584 -18.16 0.95 -16.76
C ILE A 584 -18.88 -0.05 -17.69
N ALA A 585 -18.21 -1.11 -18.14
CA ALA A 585 -18.86 -2.18 -18.92
C ALA A 585 -19.95 -2.91 -18.11
N LEU A 586 -19.68 -3.23 -16.84
CA LEU A 586 -20.64 -3.86 -15.93
C LEU A 586 -21.87 -2.96 -15.67
N MET A 587 -21.64 -1.65 -15.48
CA MET A 587 -22.70 -0.64 -15.39
C MET A 587 -23.53 -0.55 -16.68
N SER A 588 -22.88 -0.58 -17.85
CA SER A 588 -23.55 -0.52 -19.15
C SER A 588 -24.49 -1.71 -19.42
N ALA A 589 -24.32 -2.82 -18.69
CA ALA A 589 -24.99 -4.11 -18.89
C ALA A 589 -24.83 -4.72 -20.31
N SER A 590 -23.90 -4.20 -21.13
CA SER A 590 -23.73 -4.55 -22.54
C SER A 590 -22.53 -5.47 -22.78
N TRP A 591 -22.79 -6.64 -23.38
CA TRP A 591 -21.74 -7.56 -23.84
C TRP A 591 -20.79 -6.92 -24.85
N THR A 592 -21.27 -5.95 -25.64
CA THR A 592 -20.43 -5.17 -26.57
C THR A 592 -19.36 -4.39 -25.80
N MET A 593 -19.72 -3.74 -24.69
CA MET A 593 -18.75 -3.00 -23.88
C MET A 593 -17.83 -3.91 -23.09
N ALA A 594 -18.31 -5.09 -22.65
CA ALA A 594 -17.45 -6.11 -22.05
C ALA A 594 -16.39 -6.63 -23.05
N ALA A 595 -16.77 -6.79 -24.33
CA ALA A 595 -15.83 -7.16 -25.39
C ALA A 595 -14.81 -6.04 -25.69
N VAL A 596 -15.22 -4.77 -25.71
CA VAL A 596 -14.29 -3.64 -25.87
C VAL A 596 -13.33 -3.51 -24.67
N ALA A 597 -13.82 -3.73 -23.44
CA ALA A 597 -12.97 -3.76 -22.24
C ALA A 597 -11.93 -4.89 -22.31
N LEU A 598 -12.33 -6.09 -22.79
CA LEU A 598 -11.43 -7.21 -23.01
C LEU A 598 -10.39 -6.90 -24.09
N VAL A 599 -10.78 -6.29 -25.20
CA VAL A 599 -9.84 -5.88 -26.27
C VAL A 599 -8.81 -4.88 -25.76
N LEU A 600 -9.23 -3.85 -25.01
CA LEU A 600 -8.31 -2.89 -24.38
C LEU A 600 -7.35 -3.60 -23.40
N GLN A 601 -7.88 -4.45 -22.51
CA GLN A 601 -7.09 -5.22 -21.54
C GLN A 601 -6.05 -6.13 -22.22
N VAL A 602 -6.39 -6.77 -23.34
CA VAL A 602 -5.48 -7.62 -24.12
C VAL A 602 -4.43 -6.80 -24.87
N LEU A 603 -4.83 -5.67 -25.47
CA LEU A 603 -3.92 -4.79 -26.21
C LEU A 603 -2.93 -4.07 -25.29
N ASN A 604 -3.34 -3.64 -24.09
CA ASN A 604 -2.42 -3.12 -23.09
C ASN A 604 -1.49 -4.21 -22.55
N PHE A 605 -2.00 -5.42 -22.27
CA PHE A 605 -1.12 -6.54 -21.89
C PHE A 605 -0.08 -6.84 -22.99
N ALA A 606 -0.49 -6.79 -24.27
CA ALA A 606 0.43 -6.94 -25.40
C ALA A 606 1.45 -5.80 -25.50
N LEU A 607 1.04 -4.53 -25.32
CA LEU A 607 1.93 -3.37 -25.24
C LEU A 607 3.02 -3.60 -24.19
N ILE A 608 2.62 -3.97 -22.96
CA ILE A 608 3.60 -4.16 -21.89
C ILE A 608 4.49 -5.38 -22.17
N ARG A 609 3.96 -6.51 -22.67
CA ARG A 609 4.79 -7.70 -22.99
C ARG A 609 5.75 -7.50 -24.17
N LEU A 610 5.41 -6.67 -25.16
CA LEU A 610 6.13 -6.57 -26.43
C LEU A 610 6.99 -5.29 -26.56
N VAL A 611 6.74 -4.29 -25.72
CA VAL A 611 7.39 -2.97 -25.80
C VAL A 611 8.08 -2.61 -24.49
N GLU A 612 7.34 -2.60 -23.38
CA GLU A 612 7.85 -2.17 -22.06
C GLU A 612 8.70 -3.25 -21.37
N ASP A 613 8.19 -4.46 -21.10
CA ASP A 613 8.95 -5.57 -20.49
C ASP A 613 10.31 -5.77 -21.22
N PRO A 614 10.41 -5.70 -22.57
CA PRO A 614 11.69 -5.74 -23.29
C PRO A 614 12.52 -4.46 -23.26
N HIS A 615 11.91 -3.26 -23.11
CA HIS A 615 12.66 -2.01 -22.90
C HIS A 615 13.30 -2.00 -21.51
N LEU A 616 12.53 -2.31 -20.47
CA LEU A 616 12.99 -2.40 -19.09
C LEU A 616 14.14 -3.41 -18.95
N GLN A 617 14.08 -4.55 -19.66
CA GLN A 617 15.17 -5.51 -19.70
C GLN A 617 16.45 -4.99 -20.38
N ARG A 618 16.35 -4.12 -21.39
CA ARG A 618 17.53 -3.48 -22.02
C ARG A 618 18.16 -2.42 -21.12
N LEU A 619 17.33 -1.66 -20.39
CA LEU A 619 17.77 -0.48 -19.64
C LEU A 619 18.21 -0.82 -18.20
N TYR A 620 17.47 -1.69 -17.52
CA TYR A 620 17.68 -2.03 -16.10
C TYR A 620 18.24 -3.44 -15.87
N GLY A 621 18.20 -4.31 -16.89
CA GLY A 621 18.83 -5.64 -16.87
C GLY A 621 18.44 -6.48 -15.65
N SER A 622 19.43 -6.82 -14.81
CA SER A 622 19.25 -7.66 -13.62
C SER A 622 18.53 -6.97 -12.45
N GLN A 623 18.27 -5.67 -12.52
CA GLN A 623 17.50 -4.96 -11.48
C GLN A 623 15.98 -5.26 -11.57
N VAL A 624 15.49 -5.78 -12.70
CA VAL A 624 14.07 -6.09 -12.90
C VAL A 624 13.63 -7.27 -12.03
N ARG A 625 12.89 -6.96 -10.96
CA ARG A 625 12.32 -7.94 -10.01
C ARG A 625 11.36 -8.91 -10.71
N LYS A 626 11.62 -10.22 -10.58
CA LYS A 626 10.82 -11.30 -11.22
C LYS A 626 9.53 -11.67 -10.47
N GLU A 627 9.56 -11.69 -9.15
CA GLU A 627 8.42 -12.06 -8.29
C GLU A 627 7.91 -10.83 -7.51
N SER A 628 6.60 -10.69 -7.30
CA SER A 628 6.01 -9.57 -6.55
C SER A 628 5.91 -9.84 -5.06
N GLY A 629 5.57 -8.83 -4.25
CA GLY A 629 5.35 -9.01 -2.80
C GLY A 629 4.27 -10.07 -2.52
N LEU A 630 3.14 -9.97 -3.23
CA LEU A 630 2.08 -10.99 -3.26
C LEU A 630 2.57 -12.42 -3.54
N ALA A 631 3.59 -12.60 -4.38
CA ALA A 631 4.08 -13.94 -4.77
C ALA A 631 4.94 -14.61 -3.69
N LYS A 632 5.51 -13.83 -2.76
CA LYS A 632 6.34 -14.34 -1.66
C LYS A 632 5.54 -14.93 -0.51
N VAL A 633 4.29 -14.48 -0.31
CA VAL A 633 3.41 -14.89 0.80
C VAL A 633 2.93 -16.32 0.61
N ARG A 634 3.82 -17.28 0.82
CA ARG A 634 3.52 -18.71 0.90
C ARG A 634 3.26 -19.06 2.37
N PRO A 635 2.19 -19.82 2.69
CA PRO A 635 1.95 -20.27 4.05
C PRO A 635 3.16 -21.09 4.54
N PRO A 636 3.53 -21.00 5.83
CA PRO A 636 4.74 -21.61 6.33
C PRO A 636 4.68 -23.14 6.19
N ARG A 637 5.46 -23.69 5.27
CA ARG A 637 5.82 -25.12 5.29
C ARG A 637 6.40 -25.40 6.67
N ARG A 638 5.76 -26.28 7.45
CA ARG A 638 6.30 -26.78 8.72
C ARG A 638 7.73 -27.27 8.47
N ARG A 639 8.73 -26.50 8.95
CA ARG A 639 10.10 -27.00 9.07
C ARG A 639 10.06 -28.09 10.11
N THR A 640 10.06 -29.35 9.67
CA THR A 640 10.39 -30.47 10.55
C THR A 640 11.79 -30.21 11.10
N CYS A 641 11.91 -29.89 12.38
CA CYS A 641 13.21 -29.76 13.03
C CYS A 641 14.01 -31.05 12.79
N PRO A 642 15.29 -30.95 12.37
CA PRO A 642 16.19 -32.08 12.52
C PRO A 642 16.18 -32.49 13.99
N GLN A 643 15.90 -33.77 14.26
CA GLN A 643 16.14 -34.33 15.59
C GLN A 643 17.62 -34.14 15.93
N PRO A 644 17.98 -33.63 17.12
CA PRO A 644 19.38 -33.62 17.54
C PRO A 644 19.88 -35.08 17.60
N PRO A 645 21.14 -35.36 17.21
CA PRO A 645 21.70 -36.68 17.38
C PRO A 645 21.71 -37.06 18.87
N PRO A 646 21.48 -38.34 19.23
CA PRO A 646 21.51 -38.76 20.62
C PRO A 646 22.90 -38.49 21.23
N PRO A 647 22.97 -38.06 22.50
CA PRO A 647 24.24 -37.72 23.12
C PRO A 647 25.15 -38.95 23.21
N LEU A 648 26.44 -38.79 22.89
CA LEU A 648 27.43 -39.83 23.13
C LEU A 648 27.56 -40.05 24.64
N ALA A 649 27.45 -41.31 25.07
CA ALA A 649 27.68 -41.69 26.45
C ALA A 649 29.13 -41.40 26.86
N SER A 650 29.32 -40.69 27.97
CA SER A 650 30.64 -40.47 28.57
C SER A 650 31.13 -41.75 29.25
N PRO A 651 32.39 -42.17 29.04
CA PRO A 651 32.94 -43.35 29.71
C PRO A 651 33.25 -43.05 31.19
N THR A 652 32.78 -43.90 32.10
CA THR A 652 33.09 -43.82 33.53
C THR A 652 34.52 -44.30 33.85
N PRO A 653 35.22 -43.69 34.84
CA PRO A 653 36.62 -43.98 35.10
C PRO A 653 36.86 -45.05 36.19
N SER A 654 37.45 -46.18 35.81
CA SER A 654 38.19 -47.08 36.73
C SER A 654 39.27 -47.84 35.94
N SER A 655 40.54 -47.43 36.02
CA SER A 655 41.53 -47.80 37.06
C SER A 655 42.26 -49.13 36.82
N ARG A 656 43.32 -49.10 35.99
CA ARG A 656 44.62 -49.78 36.27
C ARG A 656 45.73 -49.31 35.32
N SER A 657 46.96 -49.39 35.81
CA SER A 657 48.22 -48.96 35.20
C SER A 657 49.28 -50.06 35.53
N PRO A 658 50.52 -50.07 35.01
CA PRO A 658 51.05 -49.55 33.75
C PRO A 658 51.75 -50.63 32.89
N ARG A 659 52.06 -50.32 31.62
CA ARG A 659 53.25 -50.76 30.82
C ARG A 659 53.11 -50.19 29.40
N VAL A 660 54.13 -49.91 28.58
CA VAL A 660 55.57 -49.58 28.70
C VAL A 660 56.03 -49.38 27.23
N CYS A 661 56.74 -48.29 26.94
CA CYS A 661 57.68 -48.08 25.82
C CYS A 661 57.34 -48.39 24.32
N ARG A 662 57.57 -47.32 23.52
CA ARG A 662 58.46 -47.24 22.32
C ARG A 662 57.90 -47.33 20.88
N ASN A 663 58.16 -46.23 20.18
CA ASN A 663 58.81 -46.13 18.85
C ASN A 663 58.12 -46.65 17.56
N SER A 664 57.49 -45.70 16.87
CA SER A 664 58.07 -45.05 15.66
C SER A 664 57.61 -45.42 14.24
N SER A 665 57.42 -44.33 13.46
CA SER A 665 57.95 -44.11 12.10
C SER A 665 57.02 -44.13 10.86
N ARG A 666 57.19 -43.05 10.07
CA ARG A 666 57.18 -42.94 8.58
C ARG A 666 55.88 -43.10 7.74
N ARG A 667 55.50 -41.92 7.21
CA ARG A 667 55.30 -41.55 5.77
C ARG A 667 53.94 -41.81 5.07
N LYS A 668 53.53 -40.76 4.33
CA LYS A 668 52.53 -40.76 3.22
C LYS A 668 53.04 -41.61 2.02
N PRO A 669 52.15 -42.01 1.10
CA PRO A 669 52.00 -41.21 -0.14
C PRO A 669 50.54 -41.00 -0.60
N ALA A 670 50.33 -40.26 -1.69
CA ALA A 670 49.02 -39.98 -2.33
C ALA A 670 48.91 -40.62 -3.73
N ARG A 671 47.70 -40.68 -4.32
CA ARG A 671 47.46 -41.15 -5.71
C ARG A 671 46.34 -40.37 -6.45
N PRO A 672 46.22 -40.46 -7.80
CA PRO A 672 45.63 -39.40 -8.65
C PRO A 672 44.45 -39.84 -9.57
N ARG A 673 44.02 -38.96 -10.48
CA ARG A 673 43.02 -39.19 -11.55
C ARG A 673 43.62 -39.78 -12.86
N PRO A 674 42.83 -40.54 -13.66
CA PRO A 674 43.06 -40.82 -15.09
C PRO A 674 41.98 -40.19 -16.05
N PRO A 675 42.08 -40.33 -17.40
CA PRO A 675 41.56 -39.31 -18.35
C PRO A 675 40.65 -39.81 -19.53
N PHE A 676 40.56 -39.01 -20.62
CA PHE A 676 39.78 -39.16 -21.87
C PHE A 676 40.62 -39.69 -23.07
N SER A 677 40.00 -40.35 -24.08
CA SER A 677 40.09 -40.05 -25.55
C SER A 677 39.69 -41.21 -26.53
N SER A 678 39.00 -40.85 -27.64
CA SER A 678 39.00 -41.34 -29.06
C SER A 678 39.20 -42.84 -29.46
N THR A 679 38.81 -43.41 -30.64
CA THR A 679 38.30 -42.89 -31.95
C THR A 679 37.61 -43.98 -32.85
N THR A 680 36.73 -43.57 -33.79
CA THR A 680 36.43 -44.17 -35.14
C THR A 680 35.83 -45.59 -35.34
N THR A 681 34.72 -45.73 -36.12
CA THR A 681 34.59 -46.53 -37.39
C THR A 681 33.17 -46.52 -38.04
N ARG A 682 33.13 -46.53 -39.39
CA ARG A 682 32.01 -46.43 -40.39
C ARG A 682 30.76 -47.34 -40.25
N ALA A 683 29.55 -46.73 -40.39
CA ALA A 683 28.46 -46.89 -41.42
C ALA A 683 27.93 -48.31 -41.88
N PRO A 684 26.83 -48.46 -42.69
CA PRO A 684 25.85 -47.50 -43.26
C PRO A 684 24.33 -47.93 -43.28
N ARG A 685 23.43 -47.03 -43.77
CA ARG A 685 22.05 -47.26 -44.36
C ARG A 685 20.91 -47.74 -43.41
N SER A 686 19.60 -47.48 -43.67
CA SER A 686 18.88 -46.63 -44.66
C SER A 686 17.42 -46.29 -44.26
N ARG A 687 16.81 -45.32 -44.97
CA ARG A 687 15.36 -44.96 -45.11
C ARG A 687 14.37 -46.09 -44.75
N GLY A 688 13.25 -45.86 -44.06
CA GLY A 688 12.09 -45.02 -44.44
C GLY A 688 10.88 -45.94 -44.79
N PRO A 689 9.64 -45.47 -44.97
CA PRO A 689 9.16 -44.08 -45.01
C PRO A 689 9.09 -43.39 -43.64
#